data_AF-A0A8K0LQ03-F1
#
_entry.id   AF-A0A8K0LQ03-F1
#
_cell.length_a   1.000
_cell.length_b   1.000
_cell.length_c   1.000
_cell.angle_alpha   90.00
_cell.angle_beta   90.00
_cell.angle_gamma   90.00
#
_symmetry.space_group_name_H-M   'P 1'
#
loop_
_entity.id
_entity.type
_entity.pdbx_description
1 polymer ?
#
loop_
_entity_poly.entity_id
_entity_poly.type
_entity_poly.pdbx_seq_one_letter_code
_entity_poly.pdbx_strand_id
1 'polypeptide(L)'
;MIDLGLARVGRLVQHTPQTWKAIHVAGTNGKGSICAYLSAMLSARGLSHAQFTSPHLIDRWDCIAVDGQPVSEAVFRDAEDTVKQRDRDGRVGATEFELLTATAFEIFHRQKVEYGVVEVGLGGKLDATNVLQQKAVTVIAKIGLDHQAFLGNTIQEIALQKAGIVRPGVPCVVDSSNEPSVLKVIEEHAREVGAKVQFPDTAAVEDAVAGEKLQFEPHQIQNLACAYTAFGLACPEQQRPLASFLSAIQQKPRPGRLQKLNIEKVTGQPREVHLDGAHNPQSAEVLAQYVDKHLRPDANKPVTWVLAATQGKDMDGIFSLLLRPGDQVAAVRFEPVDGMPWVKPTDPAELLQLAARHGAEAKTLYDAGHDVKGALAWASQAAADGPVVIAGSLYLVSSSTFVRVINIAMALDHLIIVCGHAIWKGGPTAGKDVDEWLIENYKKDETGTFMQHIAAGVDLLLEDAQAVLVFSGGPTRRELNLSEARSYYNLALANHPALSRFPINTDDTNPPSNHNPNRILLEERALDSYHNILFSLLLFWHHHSHWPRHLTLVSHAFKRDRLVEGHCAAIGFPLDRVRFVGINPPEVKKQAVRGSQLALGQWEADPHGVGLELSGKRRGRNVWGVDQRLFAGRSEEERERSGVVVRVLGEGEDGLEPGGVRPWV
;
A
#
# COMPACT_ATOMS: atom_id res chain seq x y z
N MET A 1 -1.17 32.98 -16.14
CA MET A 1 0.22 33.09 -15.66
C MET A 1 0.19 32.85 -14.17
N ILE A 2 1.01 31.95 -13.62
CA ILE A 2 1.05 31.69 -12.17
C ILE A 2 1.77 32.87 -11.52
N ASP A 3 1.10 33.56 -10.61
CA ASP A 3 1.67 34.66 -9.83
C ASP A 3 2.11 34.11 -8.46
N LEU A 4 3.41 34.10 -8.17
CA LEU A 4 3.96 33.53 -6.94
C LEU A 4 3.87 34.54 -5.78
N GLY A 5 3.36 34.10 -4.63
CA GLY A 5 3.30 34.94 -3.43
C GLY A 5 2.63 34.27 -2.25
N LEU A 6 2.92 34.74 -1.03
CA LEU A 6 2.37 34.17 0.21
C LEU A 6 1.12 34.90 0.72
N ALA A 7 0.78 36.06 0.15
CA ALA A 7 -0.29 36.90 0.67
C ALA A 7 -1.66 36.22 0.58
N ARG A 8 -1.95 35.54 -0.53
CA ARG A 8 -3.24 34.86 -0.74
C ARG A 8 -3.42 33.68 0.22
N VAL A 9 -2.47 32.74 0.23
CA VAL A 9 -2.53 31.59 1.15
C VAL A 9 -2.52 32.04 2.62
N GLY A 10 -1.76 33.09 2.95
CA GLY A 10 -1.75 33.67 4.30
C GLY A 10 -3.13 34.15 4.77
N ARG A 11 -3.92 34.73 3.87
CA ARG A 11 -5.32 35.09 4.17
C ARG A 11 -6.22 33.87 4.36
N LEU A 12 -6.03 32.80 3.57
CA LEU A 12 -6.82 31.57 3.69
C LEU A 12 -6.60 30.87 5.04
N VAL A 13 -5.34 30.77 5.48
CA VAL A 13 -4.96 30.05 6.70
C VAL A 13 -5.04 30.91 7.96
N GLN A 14 -5.42 32.19 7.86
CA GLN A 14 -5.52 33.09 9.01
C GLN A 14 -6.49 32.56 10.08
N HIS A 15 -7.49 31.78 9.66
CA HIS A 15 -8.49 31.14 10.55
C HIS A 15 -8.17 29.68 10.88
N THR A 16 -6.99 29.19 10.50
CA THR A 16 -6.54 27.80 10.74
C THR A 16 -5.31 27.84 11.66
N PRO A 17 -5.49 27.64 12.98
CA PRO A 17 -4.37 27.60 13.92
C PRO A 17 -3.38 26.47 13.59
N GLN A 18 -2.11 26.81 13.41
CA GLN A 18 -1.03 25.86 13.15
C GLN A 18 -0.30 25.51 14.45
N THR A 19 -0.97 24.75 15.33
CA THR A 19 -0.44 24.36 16.66
C THR A 19 0.57 23.21 16.59
N TRP A 20 0.74 22.61 15.41
CA TRP A 20 1.62 21.48 15.14
C TRP A 20 3.01 21.94 14.67
N LYS A 21 4.01 21.08 14.86
CA LYS A 21 5.41 21.34 14.49
C LYS A 21 5.69 20.83 13.09
N ALA A 22 6.12 21.71 12.19
CA ALA A 22 6.36 21.34 10.80
C ALA A 22 7.77 20.79 10.56
N ILE A 23 7.85 19.68 9.82
CA ILE A 23 9.06 19.21 9.14
C ILE A 23 8.89 19.55 7.66
N HIS A 24 9.60 20.59 7.20
CA HIS A 24 9.34 21.20 5.89
C HIS A 24 10.41 20.81 4.87
N VAL A 25 10.02 20.15 3.78
CA VAL A 25 10.94 19.47 2.84
C VAL A 25 10.89 20.13 1.47
N ALA A 26 11.98 20.78 1.07
CA ALA A 26 12.21 21.31 -0.28
C ALA A 26 13.24 20.46 -1.03
N GLY A 27 13.30 20.63 -2.35
CA GLY A 27 14.20 19.86 -3.21
C GLY A 27 13.68 19.74 -4.64
N THR A 28 14.51 19.20 -5.51
CA THR A 28 14.10 18.83 -6.88
C THR A 28 13.62 17.40 -6.89
N ASN A 29 14.51 16.48 -6.48
CA ASN A 29 14.23 15.06 -6.36
C ASN A 29 14.30 14.60 -4.89
N GLY A 30 13.66 13.48 -4.55
CA GLY A 30 13.76 12.86 -3.22
C GLY A 30 12.80 13.37 -2.15
N LYS A 31 12.12 14.51 -2.36
CA LYS A 31 11.16 15.11 -1.39
C LYS A 31 10.12 14.11 -0.87
N GLY A 32 9.30 13.54 -1.75
CA GLY A 32 8.30 12.53 -1.38
C GLY A 32 8.86 11.30 -0.66
N SER A 33 10.07 10.82 -1.03
CA SER A 33 10.74 9.72 -0.30
C SER A 33 11.10 10.13 1.12
N ILE A 34 11.67 11.33 1.31
CA ILE A 34 12.02 11.87 2.62
C ILE A 34 10.76 12.01 3.49
N CYS A 35 9.68 12.56 2.93
CA CYS A 35 8.39 12.67 3.62
C CYS A 35 7.84 11.30 4.04
N ALA A 36 7.91 10.29 3.16
CA ALA A 36 7.48 8.93 3.45
C ALA A 36 8.30 8.29 4.58
N TYR A 37 9.62 8.46 4.59
CA TYR A 37 10.49 7.96 5.66
C TYR A 37 10.25 8.65 7.00
N LEU A 38 10.04 9.97 6.99
CA LEU A 38 9.65 10.73 8.19
C LEU A 38 8.33 10.23 8.75
N SER A 39 7.30 10.08 7.91
CA SER A 39 6.02 9.51 8.32
C SER A 39 6.18 8.10 8.90
N ALA A 40 6.98 7.23 8.26
CA ALA A 40 7.23 5.89 8.77
C ALA A 40 7.90 5.88 10.15
N MET A 41 8.88 6.76 10.39
CA MET A 41 9.54 6.89 11.70
C MET A 41 8.62 7.47 12.77
N LEU A 42 7.79 8.47 12.44
CA LEU A 42 6.78 9.04 13.34
C LEU A 42 5.73 7.98 13.71
N SER A 43 5.19 7.26 12.73
CA SER A 43 4.28 6.11 12.94
C SER A 43 4.91 5.05 13.83
N ALA A 44 6.16 4.66 13.55
CA ALA A 44 6.86 3.64 14.35
C ALA A 44 6.95 4.04 15.82
N ARG A 45 6.95 5.35 16.12
CA ARG A 45 6.97 5.90 17.49
C ARG A 45 5.62 6.24 18.08
N GLY A 46 4.54 6.01 17.35
CA GLY A 46 3.19 6.34 17.79
C GLY A 46 2.98 7.85 17.97
N LEU A 47 3.76 8.66 17.24
CA LEU A 47 3.63 10.11 17.27
C LEU A 47 2.56 10.54 16.28
N SER A 48 1.58 11.32 16.77
CA SER A 48 0.50 11.83 15.92
C SER A 48 1.07 12.79 14.88
N HIS A 49 0.82 12.50 13.61
CA HIS A 49 1.34 13.32 12.53
C HIS A 49 0.43 13.33 11.31
N ALA A 50 0.62 14.33 10.46
CA ALA A 50 0.07 14.32 9.13
C ALA A 50 1.14 14.62 8.08
N GLN A 51 0.90 14.17 6.87
CA GLN A 51 1.76 14.31 5.71
C GLN A 51 1.00 15.06 4.62
N PHE A 52 1.64 16.04 3.98
CA PHE A 52 1.16 16.70 2.78
C PHE A 52 2.23 16.62 1.69
N THR A 53 1.94 15.90 0.61
CA THR A 53 2.84 15.68 -0.54
C THR A 53 2.25 16.22 -1.83
N SER A 54 3.05 16.39 -2.88
CA SER A 54 2.53 16.78 -4.20
C SER A 54 3.40 16.26 -5.36
N PRO A 55 2.81 16.01 -6.55
CA PRO A 55 1.36 16.01 -6.83
C PRO A 55 0.63 14.87 -6.12
N HIS A 56 -0.71 14.89 -6.14
CA HIS A 56 -1.50 13.71 -5.80
C HIS A 56 -1.24 12.59 -6.83
N LEU A 57 -1.39 11.34 -6.42
CA LEU A 57 -1.16 10.19 -7.29
C LEU A 57 -2.50 9.61 -7.75
N ILE A 58 -3.26 8.99 -6.88
CA ILE A 58 -4.51 8.31 -7.25
C ILE A 58 -5.68 9.28 -7.25
N ASP A 59 -5.93 9.90 -6.11
CA ASP A 59 -7.06 10.79 -5.88
C ASP A 59 -6.56 12.09 -5.25
N ARG A 60 -7.25 13.22 -5.43
CA ARG A 60 -6.82 14.52 -4.87
C ARG A 60 -6.58 14.49 -3.36
N TRP A 61 -7.27 13.62 -2.61
CA TRP A 61 -7.10 13.48 -1.16
C TRP A 61 -5.92 12.61 -0.76
N ASP A 62 -5.35 11.80 -1.67
CA ASP A 62 -4.24 10.89 -1.34
C ASP A 62 -2.94 11.62 -1.00
N CYS A 63 -2.86 12.88 -1.40
CA CYS A 63 -1.75 13.77 -1.12
C CYS A 63 -1.72 14.22 0.34
N ILE A 64 -2.77 13.95 1.11
CA ILE A 64 -2.90 14.26 2.53
C ILE A 64 -3.14 12.96 3.30
N ALA A 65 -2.23 12.65 4.22
CA ALA A 65 -2.35 11.49 5.10
C ALA A 65 -2.26 11.89 6.56
N VAL A 66 -2.99 11.18 7.43
CA VAL A 66 -2.97 11.34 8.89
C VAL A 66 -2.60 9.99 9.49
N ASP A 67 -1.61 10.00 10.39
CA ASP A 67 -1.07 8.80 11.05
C ASP A 67 -0.69 7.67 10.08
N GLY A 68 -0.18 8.09 8.92
CA GLY A 68 0.31 7.21 7.87
C GLY A 68 -0.75 6.71 6.88
N GLN A 69 -2.03 7.09 7.04
CA GLN A 69 -3.14 6.72 6.15
C GLN A 69 -3.70 7.92 5.39
N PRO A 70 -3.92 7.84 4.07
CA PRO A 70 -4.62 8.87 3.32
C PRO A 70 -5.99 9.21 3.93
N VAL A 71 -6.35 10.49 3.92
CA VAL A 71 -7.67 10.91 4.42
C VAL A 71 -8.78 10.44 3.49
N SER A 72 -9.98 10.23 4.03
CA SER A 72 -11.14 9.90 3.20
C SER A 72 -11.57 11.09 2.36
N GLU A 73 -12.23 10.80 1.23
CA GLU A 73 -12.83 11.83 0.37
C GLU A 73 -13.76 12.77 1.16
N ALA A 74 -14.57 12.23 2.07
CA ALA A 74 -15.48 13.02 2.89
C ALA A 74 -14.74 14.02 3.80
N VAL A 75 -13.66 13.59 4.46
CA VAL A 75 -12.83 14.47 5.30
C VAL A 75 -12.16 15.54 4.46
N PHE A 76 -11.65 15.17 3.29
CA PHE A 76 -11.02 16.11 2.37
C PHE A 76 -12.00 17.18 1.88
N ARG A 77 -13.17 16.76 1.36
CA ARG A 77 -14.17 17.67 0.78
C ARG A 77 -14.74 18.62 1.82
N ASP A 78 -15.00 18.15 3.04
CA ASP A 78 -15.49 19.00 4.13
C ASP A 78 -14.50 20.12 4.51
N ALA A 79 -13.21 19.80 4.57
CA ALA A 79 -12.16 20.80 4.78
C ALA A 79 -11.99 21.72 3.56
N GLU A 80 -12.03 21.17 2.35
CA GLU A 80 -11.89 21.92 1.10
C GLU A 80 -13.03 22.93 0.92
N ASP A 81 -14.27 22.53 1.19
CA ASP A 81 -15.44 23.40 1.08
C ASP A 81 -15.36 24.57 2.06
N THR A 82 -14.84 24.32 3.26
CA THR A 82 -14.54 25.40 4.22
C THR A 82 -13.52 26.39 3.67
N VAL A 83 -12.44 25.90 3.08
CA VAL A 83 -11.38 26.75 2.50
C VAL A 83 -11.86 27.51 1.27
N LYS A 84 -12.61 26.86 0.37
CA LYS A 84 -13.24 27.48 -0.80
C LYS A 84 -14.25 28.55 -0.38
N GLN A 85 -14.99 28.33 0.70
CA GLN A 85 -15.88 29.34 1.25
C GLN A 85 -15.10 30.57 1.73
N ARG A 86 -13.97 30.38 2.44
CA ARG A 86 -13.07 31.48 2.86
C ARG A 86 -12.48 32.23 1.66
N ASP A 87 -12.09 31.52 0.60
CA ASP A 87 -11.60 32.13 -0.65
C ASP A 87 -12.66 33.04 -1.29
N ARG A 88 -13.91 32.56 -1.40
CA ARG A 88 -15.04 33.32 -1.94
C ARG A 88 -15.39 34.53 -1.08
N ASP A 89 -15.58 34.33 0.22
CA ASP A 89 -15.99 35.40 1.15
C ASP A 89 -14.90 36.47 1.27
N GLY A 90 -13.63 36.04 1.28
CA GLY A 90 -12.48 36.92 1.31
C GLY A 90 -12.12 37.53 -0.05
N ARG A 91 -12.72 37.08 -1.15
CA ARG A 91 -12.31 37.42 -2.53
C ARG A 91 -10.79 37.29 -2.70
N VAL A 92 -10.23 36.18 -2.23
CA VAL A 92 -8.78 35.98 -2.19
C VAL A 92 -8.25 35.67 -3.60
N GLY A 93 -8.99 34.87 -4.38
CA GLY A 93 -8.59 34.47 -5.72
C GLY A 93 -7.38 33.53 -5.69
N ALA A 94 -7.39 32.61 -4.73
CA ALA A 94 -6.32 31.66 -4.52
C ALA A 94 -6.19 30.68 -5.69
N THR A 95 -4.95 30.28 -5.96
CA THR A 95 -4.64 29.21 -6.91
C THR A 95 -5.04 27.84 -6.33
N GLU A 96 -5.20 26.83 -7.19
CA GLU A 96 -5.53 25.46 -6.76
C GLU A 96 -4.53 24.90 -5.75
N PHE A 97 -3.24 25.20 -5.89
CA PHE A 97 -2.22 24.74 -4.93
C PHE A 97 -2.30 25.48 -3.59
N GLU A 98 -2.67 26.76 -3.59
CA GLU A 98 -2.91 27.53 -2.35
C GLU A 98 -4.15 27.02 -1.62
N LEU A 99 -5.23 26.70 -2.35
CA LEU A 99 -6.43 26.06 -1.80
C LEU A 99 -6.11 24.68 -1.21
N LEU A 100 -5.35 23.86 -1.93
CA LEU A 100 -4.95 22.53 -1.48
C LEU A 100 -4.07 22.61 -0.21
N THR A 101 -3.11 23.54 -0.18
CA THR A 101 -2.27 23.77 1.00
C THR A 101 -3.09 24.18 2.21
N ALA A 102 -4.02 25.13 2.04
CA ALA A 102 -4.89 25.57 3.13
C ALA A 102 -5.83 24.44 3.58
N THR A 103 -6.30 23.59 2.66
CA THR A 103 -7.11 22.40 2.96
C THR A 103 -6.31 21.39 3.79
N ALA A 104 -5.05 21.10 3.43
CA ALA A 104 -4.18 20.24 4.23
C ALA A 104 -4.00 20.77 5.64
N PHE A 105 -3.73 22.07 5.80
CA PHE A 105 -3.51 22.67 7.11
C PHE A 105 -4.79 22.68 7.95
N GLU A 106 -5.96 22.87 7.32
CA GLU A 106 -7.26 22.76 7.98
C GLU A 106 -7.49 21.34 8.52
N ILE A 107 -7.16 20.31 7.73
CA ILE A 107 -7.23 18.92 8.16
C ILE A 107 -6.27 18.67 9.32
N PHE A 108 -5.00 19.11 9.22
CA PHE A 108 -4.01 18.91 10.28
C PHE A 108 -4.48 19.55 11.60
N HIS A 109 -5.08 20.73 11.52
CA HIS A 109 -5.68 21.41 12.67
C HIS A 109 -6.85 20.63 13.27
N ARG A 110 -7.84 20.22 12.44
CA ARG A 110 -9.02 19.46 12.89
C ARG A 110 -8.65 18.13 13.54
N GLN A 111 -7.63 17.46 12.99
CA GLN A 111 -7.11 16.18 13.50
C GLN A 111 -6.15 16.34 14.69
N LYS A 112 -5.81 17.58 15.08
CA LYS A 112 -4.97 17.90 16.24
C LYS A 112 -3.63 17.16 16.25
N VAL A 113 -3.00 17.04 15.09
CA VAL A 113 -1.71 16.34 14.96
C VAL A 113 -0.60 17.07 15.72
N GLU A 114 0.43 16.33 16.12
CA GLU A 114 1.60 16.92 16.77
C GLU A 114 2.62 17.41 15.74
N TYR A 115 2.84 16.63 14.68
CA TYR A 115 3.80 16.94 13.61
C TYR A 115 3.13 17.04 12.24
N GLY A 116 3.57 17.99 11.42
CA GLY A 116 3.20 18.08 10.02
C GLY A 116 4.42 17.88 9.12
N VAL A 117 4.46 16.80 8.35
CA VAL A 117 5.49 16.54 7.33
C VAL A 117 5.01 17.14 6.01
N VAL A 118 5.58 18.28 5.62
CA VAL A 118 5.09 19.10 4.52
C VAL A 118 6.11 19.16 3.40
N GLU A 119 5.73 18.67 2.22
CA GLU A 119 6.49 18.81 0.97
C GLU A 119 6.20 20.16 0.32
N VAL A 120 7.26 20.83 -0.15
CA VAL A 120 7.14 22.01 -1.02
C VAL A 120 6.66 21.60 -2.41
N GLY A 121 5.68 22.32 -2.95
CA GLY A 121 5.19 22.11 -4.32
C GLY A 121 6.18 22.59 -5.38
N LEU A 122 6.40 23.90 -5.45
CA LEU A 122 7.26 24.55 -6.43
C LEU A 122 8.18 25.60 -5.79
N GLY A 123 9.49 25.47 -6.03
CA GLY A 123 10.47 26.42 -5.52
C GLY A 123 10.70 26.23 -4.02
N GLY A 124 10.19 27.15 -3.20
CA GLY A 124 10.33 27.15 -1.75
C GLY A 124 10.04 28.51 -1.13
N LYS A 125 10.77 29.56 -1.53
CA LYS A 125 10.65 30.92 -0.98
C LYS A 125 9.22 31.47 -1.02
N LEU A 126 8.56 31.35 -2.16
CA LEU A 126 7.19 31.83 -2.41
C LEU A 126 6.19 30.69 -2.58
N ASP A 127 6.57 29.47 -2.20
CA ASP A 127 5.67 28.32 -2.22
C ASP A 127 4.57 28.49 -1.16
N ALA A 128 3.35 28.06 -1.47
CA ALA A 128 2.21 28.19 -0.57
C ALA A 128 2.47 27.55 0.81
N THR A 129 3.24 26.45 0.87
CA THR A 129 3.58 25.78 2.11
C THR A 129 4.50 26.61 3.00
N ASN A 130 5.17 27.63 2.46
CA ASN A 130 6.09 28.46 3.25
C ASN A 130 5.38 29.43 4.22
N VAL A 131 4.04 29.42 4.24
CA VAL A 131 3.21 30.11 5.25
C VAL A 131 3.18 29.41 6.62
N LEU A 132 3.88 28.28 6.74
CA LEU A 132 4.11 27.57 8.00
C LEU A 132 4.60 28.48 9.12
N GLN A 133 3.90 28.47 10.25
CA GLN A 133 4.20 29.29 11.43
C GLN A 133 5.26 28.67 12.34
N GLN A 134 5.17 27.36 12.61
CA GLN A 134 6.10 26.66 13.51
C GLN A 134 6.84 25.57 12.74
N LYS A 135 8.13 25.78 12.46
CA LYS A 135 8.99 24.76 11.84
C LYS A 135 9.95 24.20 12.89
N ALA A 136 9.92 22.88 13.07
CA ALA A 136 10.89 22.18 13.91
C ALA A 136 12.21 21.95 13.16
N VAL A 137 12.13 21.64 11.86
CA VAL A 137 13.30 21.43 11.00
C VAL A 137 12.93 21.70 9.54
N THR A 138 13.88 22.19 8.76
CA THR A 138 13.78 22.29 7.30
C THR A 138 14.73 21.29 6.64
N VAL A 139 14.35 20.72 5.51
CA VAL A 139 15.16 19.78 4.74
C VAL A 139 15.29 20.27 3.31
N ILE A 140 16.52 20.36 2.81
CA ILE A 140 16.83 20.60 1.40
C ILE A 140 17.39 19.31 0.81
N ALA A 141 16.55 18.59 0.08
CA ALA A 141 16.90 17.37 -0.64
C ALA A 141 17.79 17.67 -1.87
N LYS A 142 17.97 16.69 -2.75
CA LYS A 142 18.74 16.85 -3.98
C LYS A 142 18.22 18.00 -4.84
N ILE A 143 19.13 18.88 -5.26
CA ILE A 143 18.89 19.98 -6.19
C ILE A 143 19.31 19.54 -7.61
N GLY A 144 18.50 19.91 -8.58
CA GLY A 144 18.75 19.70 -9.99
C GLY A 144 18.04 20.76 -10.81
N LEU A 145 18.30 20.78 -12.11
CA LEU A 145 17.60 21.66 -13.04
C LEU A 145 16.18 21.14 -13.27
N ASP A 146 15.19 21.91 -12.80
CA ASP A 146 13.78 21.67 -13.10
C ASP A 146 13.01 22.99 -12.95
N HIS A 147 11.88 23.12 -13.65
CA HIS A 147 11.00 24.30 -13.62
C HIS A 147 11.74 25.63 -13.89
N GLN A 148 12.70 25.63 -14.82
CA GLN A 148 13.57 26.78 -15.09
C GLN A 148 12.80 28.05 -15.46
N ALA A 149 11.65 27.90 -16.12
CA ALA A 149 10.76 29.02 -16.45
C ALA A 149 10.25 29.81 -15.22
N PHE A 150 10.27 29.21 -14.02
CA PHE A 150 9.78 29.82 -12.78
C PHE A 150 10.88 30.08 -11.74
N LEU A 151 11.91 29.22 -11.69
CA LEU A 151 12.86 29.21 -10.57
C LEU A 151 14.25 29.80 -10.91
N GLY A 152 14.55 30.01 -12.18
CA GLY A 152 15.85 30.45 -12.67
C GLY A 152 16.48 29.46 -13.64
N ASN A 153 17.53 29.89 -14.32
CA ASN A 153 18.18 29.11 -15.36
C ASN A 153 19.41 28.35 -14.85
N THR A 154 19.87 28.64 -13.64
CA THR A 154 21.05 28.02 -13.02
C THR A 154 20.69 27.19 -11.79
N ILE A 155 21.51 26.19 -11.49
CA ILE A 155 21.31 25.34 -10.31
C ILE A 155 21.42 26.14 -8.99
N GLN A 156 22.21 27.22 -8.98
CA GLN A 156 22.37 28.13 -7.85
C GLN A 156 21.12 28.99 -7.59
N GLU A 157 20.50 29.52 -8.65
CA GLU A 157 19.22 30.25 -8.52
C GLU A 157 18.12 29.34 -7.96
N ILE A 158 18.04 28.11 -8.47
CA ILE A 158 17.09 27.10 -8.00
C ILE A 158 17.38 26.74 -6.53
N ALA A 159 18.66 26.57 -6.17
CA ALA A 159 19.08 26.32 -4.80
C ALA A 159 18.65 27.45 -3.85
N LEU A 160 18.86 28.70 -4.25
CA LEU A 160 18.45 29.87 -3.46
C LEU A 160 16.93 29.96 -3.27
N GLN A 161 16.15 29.67 -4.32
CA GLN A 161 14.69 29.60 -4.20
C GLN A 161 14.25 28.53 -3.20
N LYS A 162 14.87 27.34 -3.23
CA LYS A 162 14.57 26.24 -2.32
C LYS A 162 15.02 26.52 -0.90
N ALA A 163 16.20 27.13 -0.72
CA ALA A 163 16.73 27.56 0.57
C ALA A 163 15.82 28.61 1.26
N GLY A 164 14.95 29.29 0.52
CA GLY A 164 13.97 30.23 1.08
C GLY A 164 12.95 29.64 2.06
N ILE A 165 12.92 28.32 2.27
CA ILE A 165 12.15 27.71 3.36
C ILE A 165 12.84 27.78 4.72
N VAL A 166 14.14 28.07 4.77
CA VAL A 166 14.95 28.14 5.99
C VAL A 166 14.44 29.28 6.89
N ARG A 167 14.48 29.08 8.20
CA ARG A 167 13.99 30.05 9.20
C ARG A 167 15.05 30.30 10.29
N PRO A 168 15.11 31.52 10.85
CA PRO A 168 16.03 31.84 11.93
C PRO A 168 15.85 30.88 13.12
N GLY A 169 16.96 30.37 13.67
CA GLY A 169 16.94 29.46 14.82
C GLY A 169 16.39 28.05 14.55
N VAL A 170 15.90 27.76 13.33
CA VAL A 170 15.41 26.43 12.93
C VAL A 170 16.55 25.68 12.24
N PRO A 171 16.88 24.43 12.64
CA PRO A 171 17.92 23.67 11.97
C PRO A 171 17.52 23.29 10.54
N CYS A 172 18.51 23.24 9.65
CA CYS A 172 18.34 22.88 8.24
C CYS A 172 19.19 21.66 7.90
N VAL A 173 18.56 20.55 7.53
CA VAL A 173 19.24 19.36 6.99
C VAL A 173 19.42 19.52 5.48
N VAL A 174 20.60 19.24 4.96
CA VAL A 174 20.90 19.37 3.53
C VAL A 174 21.50 18.08 3.02
N ASP A 175 20.99 17.57 1.89
CA ASP A 175 21.57 16.43 1.19
C ASP A 175 23.02 16.75 0.79
N SER A 176 23.96 16.05 1.41
CA SER A 176 25.40 16.24 1.25
C SER A 176 25.92 15.81 -0.12
N SER A 177 25.12 15.11 -0.92
CA SER A 177 25.47 14.73 -2.29
C SER A 177 25.28 15.87 -3.31
N ASN A 178 24.71 17.00 -2.91
CA ASN A 178 24.59 18.16 -3.77
C ASN A 178 25.97 18.70 -4.21
N GLU A 179 26.02 19.34 -5.38
CA GLU A 179 27.26 19.92 -5.87
C GLU A 179 27.81 21.01 -4.92
N PRO A 180 29.14 21.21 -4.84
CA PRO A 180 29.73 22.23 -3.96
C PRO A 180 29.18 23.64 -4.18
N SER A 181 28.80 23.98 -5.41
CA SER A 181 28.18 25.26 -5.77
C SER A 181 26.81 25.45 -5.12
N VAL A 182 26.00 24.39 -5.05
CA VAL A 182 24.69 24.36 -4.41
C VAL A 182 24.83 24.40 -2.89
N LEU A 183 25.73 23.58 -2.34
CA LEU A 183 25.99 23.54 -0.90
C LEU A 183 26.39 24.92 -0.36
N LYS A 184 27.33 25.57 -1.05
CA LYS A 184 27.78 26.92 -0.71
C LYS A 184 26.63 27.94 -0.66
N VAL A 185 25.74 27.94 -1.66
CA VAL A 185 24.58 28.85 -1.71
C VAL A 185 23.66 28.62 -0.52
N ILE A 186 23.38 27.36 -0.17
CA ILE A 186 22.50 27.02 0.95
C ILE A 186 23.15 27.42 2.29
N GLU A 187 24.44 27.15 2.47
CA GLU A 187 25.19 27.52 3.68
C GLU A 187 25.27 29.04 3.86
N GLU A 188 25.57 29.78 2.80
CA GLU A 188 25.61 31.24 2.84
C GLU A 188 24.24 31.82 3.20
N HIS A 189 23.17 31.33 2.57
CA HIS A 189 21.81 31.75 2.89
C HIS A 189 21.39 31.40 4.32
N ALA A 190 21.68 30.17 4.78
CA ALA A 190 21.37 29.75 6.15
C ALA A 190 22.10 30.62 7.18
N ARG A 191 23.36 30.97 6.93
CA ARG A 191 24.14 31.89 7.77
C ARG A 191 23.52 33.29 7.82
N GLU A 192 23.07 33.83 6.69
CA GLU A 192 22.39 35.14 6.62
C GLU A 192 21.07 35.14 7.39
N VAL A 193 20.31 34.05 7.32
CA VAL A 193 19.04 33.89 8.03
C VAL A 193 19.23 33.58 9.52
N GLY A 194 20.42 33.11 9.94
CA GLY A 194 20.70 32.70 11.32
C GLY A 194 20.22 31.28 11.63
N ALA A 195 20.36 30.36 10.68
CA ALA A 195 20.02 28.95 10.80
C ALA A 195 21.28 28.06 10.77
N LYS A 196 21.22 26.91 11.44
CA LYS A 196 22.33 25.93 11.46
C LYS A 196 22.09 24.86 10.40
N VAL A 197 23.03 24.73 9.45
CA VAL A 197 23.05 23.63 8.49
C VAL A 197 23.60 22.36 9.14
N GLN A 198 22.98 21.22 8.83
CA GLN A 198 23.45 19.88 9.20
C GLN A 198 23.52 18.99 7.96
N PHE A 199 24.66 18.31 7.82
CA PHE A 199 24.87 17.30 6.79
C PHE A 199 24.67 15.90 7.40
N PRO A 200 23.81 15.06 6.80
CA PRO A 200 23.61 13.69 7.26
C PRO A 200 24.88 12.85 7.16
N ASP A 201 25.01 11.89 8.08
CA ASP A 201 26.02 10.83 8.01
C ASP A 201 25.50 9.67 7.16
N THR A 202 25.76 9.74 5.85
CA THR A 202 25.32 8.74 4.88
C THR A 202 25.99 7.38 5.10
N ALA A 203 27.25 7.35 5.51
CA ALA A 203 27.99 6.10 5.73
C ALA A 203 27.38 5.29 6.88
N ALA A 204 27.03 5.94 7.99
CA ALA A 204 26.33 5.28 9.09
C ALA A 204 24.97 4.68 8.68
N VAL A 205 24.27 5.32 7.72
CA VAL A 205 23.01 4.80 7.16
C VAL A 205 23.26 3.60 6.26
N GLU A 206 24.29 3.64 5.41
CA GLU A 206 24.68 2.49 4.57
C GLU A 206 25.03 1.27 5.43
N ASP A 207 25.82 1.46 6.49
CA ASP A 207 26.21 0.40 7.43
C ASP A 207 24.99 -0.21 8.13
N ALA A 208 24.05 0.63 8.59
CA ALA A 208 22.82 0.16 9.24
C ALA A 208 21.92 -0.64 8.29
N VAL A 209 21.77 -0.18 7.04
CA VAL A 209 20.99 -0.87 6.01
C VAL A 209 21.65 -2.20 5.62
N ALA A 210 22.97 -2.21 5.46
CA ALA A 210 23.74 -3.42 5.16
C ALA A 210 23.70 -4.44 6.30
N GLY A 211 23.73 -3.97 7.56
CA GLY A 211 23.60 -4.82 8.75
C GLY A 211 22.30 -5.61 8.81
N GLU A 212 21.20 -5.02 8.32
CA GLU A 212 19.89 -5.67 8.19
C GLU A 212 19.72 -6.42 6.86
N LYS A 213 20.78 -6.55 6.04
CA LYS A 213 20.78 -7.19 4.71
C LYS A 213 19.76 -6.59 3.74
N LEU A 214 19.48 -5.32 3.89
CA LEU A 214 18.54 -4.60 3.02
C LEU A 214 19.29 -3.97 1.85
N GLN A 215 18.59 -3.81 0.73
CA GLN A 215 19.13 -3.17 -0.47
C GLN A 215 18.37 -1.88 -0.74
N PHE A 216 19.10 -0.77 -0.73
CA PHE A 216 18.61 0.54 -1.09
C PHE A 216 19.51 1.10 -2.19
N GLU A 217 18.90 1.75 -3.18
CA GLU A 217 19.68 2.49 -4.16
C GLU A 217 20.40 3.68 -3.50
N PRO A 218 21.56 4.11 -4.03
CA PRO A 218 22.36 5.18 -3.40
C PRO A 218 21.56 6.47 -3.12
N HIS A 219 20.70 6.87 -4.04
CA HIS A 219 19.84 8.04 -3.86
C HIS A 219 18.79 7.85 -2.74
N GLN A 220 18.35 6.61 -2.47
CA GLN A 220 17.44 6.32 -1.36
C GLN A 220 18.17 6.30 -0.01
N ILE A 221 19.45 5.89 0.03
CA ILE A 221 20.29 6.06 1.22
C ILE A 221 20.43 7.55 1.55
N GLN A 222 20.72 8.41 0.56
CA GLN A 222 20.81 9.86 0.75
C GLN A 222 19.50 10.46 1.30
N ASN A 223 18.36 10.09 0.70
CA ASN A 223 17.04 10.49 1.18
C ASN A 223 16.77 9.99 2.61
N LEU A 224 17.13 8.74 2.92
CA LEU A 224 16.96 8.16 4.24
C LEU A 224 17.83 8.87 5.29
N ALA A 225 19.07 9.21 4.95
CA ALA A 225 19.96 9.96 5.82
C ALA A 225 19.39 11.35 6.14
N CYS A 226 18.89 12.06 5.13
CA CYS A 226 18.19 13.34 5.35
C CYS A 226 16.98 13.18 6.27
N ALA A 227 16.13 12.18 6.03
CA ALA A 227 14.96 11.92 6.84
C ALA A 227 15.32 11.58 8.29
N TYR A 228 16.30 10.70 8.50
CA TYR A 228 16.72 10.23 9.82
C TYR A 228 17.37 11.35 10.64
N THR A 229 18.21 12.18 10.03
CA THR A 229 18.77 13.38 10.68
C THR A 229 17.66 14.38 11.02
N ALA A 230 16.73 14.64 10.10
CA ALA A 230 15.61 15.55 10.35
C ALA A 230 14.67 15.06 11.46
N PHE A 231 14.41 13.75 11.52
CA PHE A 231 13.63 13.12 12.58
C PHE A 231 14.25 13.36 13.96
N GLY A 232 15.56 13.14 14.10
CA GLY A 232 16.27 13.35 15.36
C GLY A 232 16.35 14.80 15.82
N LEU A 233 16.32 15.75 14.88
CA LEU A 233 16.26 17.18 15.22
C LEU A 233 14.85 17.64 15.59
N ALA A 234 13.83 17.09 14.94
CA ALA A 234 12.44 17.44 15.22
C ALA A 234 11.94 16.81 16.54
N CYS A 235 12.37 15.58 16.85
CA CYS A 235 11.87 14.77 17.97
C CYS A 235 13.03 14.10 18.76
N PRO A 236 13.97 14.85 19.37
CA PRO A 236 15.19 14.30 19.94
C PRO A 236 14.95 13.22 21.02
N GLU A 237 13.89 13.35 21.81
CA GLU A 237 13.52 12.39 22.86
C GLU A 237 13.11 11.01 22.29
N GLN A 238 12.69 10.98 21.03
CA GLN A 238 12.18 9.81 20.32
C GLN A 238 13.23 9.14 19.45
N GLN A 239 14.45 9.68 19.42
CA GLN A 239 15.56 9.14 18.63
C GLN A 239 15.91 7.73 19.09
N ARG A 240 16.04 6.82 18.12
CA ARG A 240 16.49 5.43 18.31
C ARG A 240 17.46 5.07 17.17
N PRO A 241 18.26 4.00 17.30
CA PRO A 241 19.09 3.52 16.20
C PRO A 241 18.27 3.28 14.94
N LEU A 242 18.80 3.63 13.77
CA LEU A 242 18.11 3.53 12.49
C LEU A 242 17.53 2.13 12.23
N ALA A 243 18.25 1.07 12.62
CA ALA A 243 17.80 -0.32 12.49
C ALA A 243 16.38 -0.57 13.04
N SER A 244 16.02 0.11 14.13
CA SER A 244 14.68 0.00 14.74
C SER A 244 13.54 0.57 13.88
N PHE A 245 13.88 1.40 12.88
CA PHE A 245 12.92 2.01 11.96
C PHE A 245 12.88 1.34 10.59
N LEU A 246 13.91 0.57 10.21
CA LEU A 246 14.06 0.05 8.85
C LEU A 246 12.88 -0.80 8.40
N SER A 247 12.32 -1.63 9.28
CA SER A 247 11.12 -2.40 8.97
C SER A 247 9.91 -1.52 8.62
N ALA A 248 9.68 -0.42 9.34
CA ALA A 248 8.57 0.49 9.06
C ALA A 248 8.82 1.29 7.77
N ILE A 249 10.07 1.71 7.55
CA ILE A 249 10.51 2.40 6.34
C ILE A 249 10.29 1.54 5.09
N GLN A 250 10.64 0.25 5.15
CA GLN A 250 10.49 -0.66 4.01
C GLN A 250 9.02 -0.94 3.65
N GLN A 251 8.14 -0.98 4.65
CA GLN A 251 6.72 -1.25 4.45
C GLN A 251 5.97 -0.05 3.91
N LYS A 252 6.52 1.16 4.03
CA LYS A 252 5.87 2.38 3.56
C LYS A 252 5.78 2.35 2.02
N PRO A 253 4.57 2.35 1.43
CA PRO A 253 4.42 2.40 -0.02
C PRO A 253 5.05 3.66 -0.59
N ARG A 254 5.72 3.53 -1.75
CA ARG A 254 6.27 4.65 -2.51
C ARG A 254 5.78 4.53 -3.96
N PRO A 255 4.51 4.88 -4.23
CA PRO A 255 3.95 4.64 -5.55
C PRO A 255 4.71 5.43 -6.62
N GLY A 256 5.03 4.78 -7.74
CA GLY A 256 5.81 5.40 -8.83
C GLY A 256 7.27 5.74 -8.50
N ARG A 257 7.92 5.00 -7.59
CA ARG A 257 9.36 5.13 -7.28
C ARG A 257 10.02 3.75 -7.32
N LEU A 258 10.51 3.35 -8.48
CA LEU A 258 10.97 1.97 -8.79
C LEU A 258 10.02 0.90 -8.24
N GLN A 259 8.72 1.16 -8.34
CA GLN A 259 7.69 0.29 -7.83
C GLN A 259 7.54 -0.93 -8.76
N LYS A 260 7.68 -2.12 -8.20
CA LYS A 260 7.42 -3.37 -8.93
C LYS A 260 5.92 -3.67 -8.95
N LEU A 261 5.41 -4.05 -10.11
CA LEU A 261 4.00 -4.44 -10.29
C LEU A 261 3.93 -5.73 -11.10
N ASN A 262 3.07 -6.66 -10.72
CA ASN A 262 2.69 -7.78 -11.57
C ASN A 262 1.43 -7.41 -12.36
N ILE A 263 1.55 -7.31 -13.69
CA ILE A 263 0.47 -6.88 -14.59
C ILE A 263 -0.28 -8.04 -15.25
N GLU A 264 -0.11 -9.28 -14.76
CA GLU A 264 -0.85 -10.45 -15.25
C GLU A 264 -2.36 -10.25 -15.17
N LYS A 265 -2.84 -9.66 -14.08
CA LYS A 265 -4.26 -9.37 -13.88
C LYS A 265 -4.81 -8.36 -14.89
N VAL A 266 -3.94 -7.57 -15.50
CA VAL A 266 -4.30 -6.51 -16.45
C VAL A 266 -4.18 -7.00 -17.89
N THR A 267 -3.15 -7.79 -18.19
CA THR A 267 -2.79 -8.21 -19.55
C THR A 267 -3.11 -9.67 -19.88
N GLY A 268 -3.40 -10.49 -18.87
CA GLY A 268 -3.55 -11.94 -18.99
C GLY A 268 -2.24 -12.71 -19.14
N GLN A 269 -1.08 -12.05 -19.03
CA GLN A 269 0.25 -12.67 -19.18
C GLN A 269 1.14 -12.36 -17.97
N PRO A 270 1.82 -13.36 -17.37
CA PRO A 270 2.68 -13.14 -16.22
C PRO A 270 3.83 -12.20 -16.58
N ARG A 271 3.87 -11.03 -15.94
CA ARG A 271 4.89 -10.01 -16.19
C ARG A 271 5.08 -9.12 -14.98
N GLU A 272 6.31 -9.08 -14.46
CA GLU A 272 6.76 -8.01 -13.57
C GLU A 272 7.18 -6.78 -14.40
N VAL A 273 6.70 -5.61 -14.01
CA VAL A 273 7.09 -4.31 -14.58
C VAL A 273 7.63 -3.39 -13.49
N HIS A 274 8.54 -2.50 -13.88
CA HIS A 274 9.09 -1.47 -12.99
C HIS A 274 8.47 -0.11 -13.33
N LEU A 275 7.83 0.52 -12.36
CA LEU A 275 7.16 1.81 -12.49
C LEU A 275 7.95 2.91 -11.78
N ASP A 276 8.35 3.95 -12.52
CA ASP A 276 9.05 5.09 -11.96
C ASP A 276 8.57 6.43 -12.52
N GLY A 277 8.54 7.44 -11.67
CA GLY A 277 8.12 8.80 -12.00
C GLY A 277 9.20 9.69 -12.60
N ALA A 278 10.35 9.16 -13.02
CA ALA A 278 11.44 9.92 -13.61
C ALA A 278 10.96 10.78 -14.79
N HIS A 279 11.21 12.08 -14.71
CA HIS A 279 10.65 13.09 -15.63
C HIS A 279 11.56 14.32 -15.81
N ASN A 280 12.80 14.24 -15.31
CA ASN A 280 13.86 15.23 -15.49
C ASN A 280 15.21 14.49 -15.67
N PRO A 281 16.24 15.14 -16.24
CA PRO A 281 17.52 14.48 -16.52
C PRO A 281 18.16 13.78 -15.31
N GLN A 282 18.12 14.40 -14.13
CA GLN A 282 18.71 13.79 -12.92
C GLN A 282 17.97 12.51 -12.48
N SER A 283 16.64 12.51 -12.51
CA SER A 283 15.85 11.30 -12.21
C SER A 283 15.99 10.23 -13.29
N ALA A 284 16.15 10.65 -14.55
CA ALA A 284 16.36 9.75 -15.69
C ALA A 284 17.73 9.06 -15.62
N GLU A 285 18.78 9.78 -15.21
CA GLU A 285 20.11 9.21 -14.97
C GLU A 285 20.06 8.14 -13.87
N VAL A 286 19.40 8.42 -12.75
CA VAL A 286 19.22 7.46 -11.65
C VAL A 286 18.45 6.22 -12.13
N LEU A 287 17.37 6.40 -12.89
CA LEU A 287 16.61 5.29 -13.47
C LEU A 287 17.45 4.48 -14.47
N ALA A 288 18.21 5.14 -15.34
CA ALA A 288 19.08 4.49 -16.31
C ALA A 288 20.14 3.63 -15.60
N GLN A 289 20.79 4.15 -14.56
CA GLN A 289 21.76 3.41 -13.76
C GLN A 289 21.13 2.17 -13.10
N TYR A 290 19.91 2.30 -12.58
CA TYR A 290 19.17 1.17 -12.03
C TYR A 290 18.87 0.11 -13.11
N VAL A 291 18.35 0.54 -14.25
CA VAL A 291 17.99 -0.35 -15.37
C VAL A 291 19.23 -1.06 -15.91
N ASP A 292 20.33 -0.36 -16.16
CA ASP A 292 21.58 -0.94 -16.65
C ASP A 292 22.16 -1.94 -15.65
N LYS A 293 22.12 -1.64 -14.36
CA LYS A 293 22.68 -2.50 -13.33
C LYS A 293 21.84 -3.75 -13.07
N HIS A 294 20.51 -3.61 -13.04
CA HIS A 294 19.61 -4.65 -12.51
C HIS A 294 18.77 -5.35 -13.57
N LEU A 295 18.42 -4.66 -14.67
CA LEU A 295 17.49 -5.17 -15.68
C LEU A 295 18.17 -5.45 -17.03
N ARG A 296 19.29 -4.76 -17.32
CA ARG A 296 20.11 -4.91 -18.53
C ARG A 296 21.59 -5.16 -18.17
N PRO A 297 21.93 -6.27 -17.49
CA PRO A 297 23.32 -6.61 -17.20
C PRO A 297 24.12 -6.97 -18.46
N ASP A 298 23.43 -7.44 -19.52
CA ASP A 298 23.99 -7.56 -20.86
C ASP A 298 23.51 -6.37 -21.69
N ALA A 299 24.46 -5.50 -22.07
CA ALA A 299 24.19 -4.27 -22.81
C ALA A 299 23.55 -4.49 -24.19
N ASN A 300 23.58 -5.73 -24.73
CA ASN A 300 22.96 -6.06 -26.00
C ASN A 300 21.48 -6.46 -25.87
N LYS A 301 20.97 -6.64 -24.65
CA LYS A 301 19.55 -7.00 -24.44
C LYS A 301 18.68 -5.75 -24.42
N PRO A 302 17.59 -5.71 -25.20
CA PRO A 302 16.71 -4.56 -25.23
C PRO A 302 15.88 -4.46 -23.95
N VAL A 303 15.59 -3.22 -23.56
CA VAL A 303 14.57 -2.89 -22.56
C VAL A 303 13.31 -2.43 -23.30
N THR A 304 12.15 -2.86 -22.81
CA THR A 304 10.86 -2.39 -23.34
C THR A 304 10.32 -1.29 -22.44
N TRP A 305 10.10 -0.12 -23.01
CA TRP A 305 9.66 1.07 -22.30
C TRP A 305 8.21 1.40 -22.60
N VAL A 306 7.45 1.77 -21.57
CA VAL A 306 6.15 2.43 -21.71
C VAL A 306 6.32 3.86 -21.20
N LEU A 307 6.28 4.84 -22.10
CA LEU A 307 6.66 6.21 -21.81
C LEU A 307 5.51 7.18 -22.01
N ALA A 308 5.35 8.09 -21.05
CA ALA A 308 4.53 9.28 -21.21
C ALA A 308 5.30 10.48 -20.68
N ALA A 309 5.04 11.68 -21.20
CA ALA A 309 5.73 12.88 -20.78
C ALA A 309 4.77 14.06 -20.63
N THR A 310 5.13 15.00 -19.77
CA THR A 310 4.44 16.29 -19.67
C THR A 310 5.07 17.28 -20.66
N GLN A 311 4.25 18.08 -21.33
CA GLN A 311 4.72 19.10 -22.27
C GLN A 311 5.70 20.08 -21.60
N GLY A 312 6.73 20.50 -22.35
CA GLY A 312 7.73 21.46 -21.89
C GLY A 312 8.89 20.86 -21.10
N LYS A 313 8.95 19.52 -20.93
CA LYS A 313 10.12 18.82 -20.37
C LYS A 313 11.16 18.54 -21.47
N ASP A 314 12.43 18.48 -21.06
CA ASP A 314 13.56 18.12 -21.95
C ASP A 314 13.57 16.61 -22.21
N MET A 315 12.68 16.17 -23.11
CA MET A 315 12.55 14.75 -23.44
C MET A 315 13.72 14.21 -24.24
N ASP A 316 14.42 15.05 -24.99
CA ASP A 316 15.63 14.64 -25.71
C ASP A 316 16.77 14.32 -24.72
N GLY A 317 17.00 15.20 -23.74
CA GLY A 317 17.93 14.95 -22.65
C GLY A 317 17.56 13.70 -21.83
N ILE A 318 16.28 13.51 -21.51
CA ILE A 318 15.81 12.31 -20.78
C ILE A 318 16.03 11.04 -21.61
N PHE A 319 15.69 11.03 -22.90
CA PHE A 319 15.79 9.83 -23.75
C PHE A 319 17.23 9.47 -24.06
N SER A 320 18.13 10.44 -24.22
CA SER A 320 19.56 10.19 -24.38
C SER A 320 20.19 9.46 -23.18
N LEU A 321 19.61 9.63 -21.98
CA LEU A 321 20.05 8.93 -20.77
C LEU A 321 19.42 7.54 -20.64
N LEU A 322 18.11 7.41 -20.93
CA LEU A 322 17.36 6.17 -20.71
C LEU A 322 17.56 5.12 -21.82
N LEU A 323 17.42 5.54 -23.08
CA LEU A 323 17.32 4.62 -24.20
C LEU A 323 18.69 4.14 -24.65
N ARG A 324 18.75 2.91 -25.16
CA ARG A 324 19.89 2.36 -25.90
C ARG A 324 19.43 1.85 -27.27
N PRO A 325 20.34 1.74 -28.25
CA PRO A 325 20.01 1.11 -29.53
C PRO A 325 19.37 -0.27 -29.35
N GLY A 326 18.27 -0.53 -30.05
CA GLY A 326 17.51 -1.78 -29.97
C GLY A 326 16.42 -1.82 -28.89
N ASP A 327 16.37 -0.84 -27.99
CA ASP A 327 15.25 -0.71 -27.05
C ASP A 327 13.91 -0.55 -27.82
N GLN A 328 12.83 -0.96 -27.15
CA GLN A 328 11.48 -0.94 -27.69
C GLN A 328 10.65 0.07 -26.91
N VAL A 329 9.77 0.82 -27.57
CA VAL A 329 9.05 1.93 -26.93
C VAL A 329 7.58 1.94 -27.31
N ALA A 330 6.72 1.79 -26.31
CA ALA A 330 5.33 2.21 -26.37
C ALA A 330 5.22 3.64 -25.82
N ALA A 331 4.62 4.54 -26.59
CA ALA A 331 4.29 5.88 -26.13
C ALA A 331 2.81 5.97 -25.78
N VAL A 332 2.51 6.55 -24.61
CA VAL A 332 1.15 6.69 -24.10
C VAL A 332 0.89 8.12 -23.64
N ARG A 333 -0.39 8.49 -23.64
CA ARG A 333 -0.89 9.79 -23.20
C ARG A 333 -1.66 9.63 -21.90
N PHE A 334 -1.24 10.34 -20.86
CA PHE A 334 -2.02 10.44 -19.62
C PHE A 334 -3.21 11.39 -19.79
N GLU A 335 -4.25 11.17 -18.98
CA GLU A 335 -5.51 11.94 -19.00
C GLU A 335 -5.34 13.33 -18.36
N PRO A 336 -6.25 14.29 -18.61
CA PRO A 336 -6.24 15.57 -17.89
C PRO A 336 -6.22 15.36 -16.37
N VAL A 337 -5.34 16.09 -15.69
CA VAL A 337 -5.14 15.98 -14.25
C VAL A 337 -6.17 16.87 -13.54
N ASP A 338 -6.89 16.30 -12.58
CA ASP A 338 -7.91 17.03 -11.83
C ASP A 338 -7.32 18.22 -11.07
N GLY A 339 -7.98 19.38 -11.16
CA GLY A 339 -7.47 20.64 -10.61
C GLY A 339 -6.20 21.20 -11.28
N MET A 340 -5.70 20.61 -12.37
CA MET A 340 -4.47 21.07 -13.05
C MET A 340 -4.59 21.12 -14.59
N PRO A 341 -5.51 21.92 -15.16
CA PRO A 341 -5.75 21.97 -16.61
C PRO A 341 -4.57 22.48 -17.46
N TRP A 342 -3.55 23.08 -16.83
CA TRP A 342 -2.33 23.51 -17.50
C TRP A 342 -1.31 22.38 -17.69
N VAL A 343 -1.45 21.25 -16.97
CA VAL A 343 -0.61 20.07 -17.16
C VAL A 343 -1.11 19.33 -18.40
N LYS A 344 -0.34 19.37 -19.47
CA LYS A 344 -0.68 18.73 -20.74
C LYS A 344 0.30 17.61 -21.06
N PRO A 345 -0.16 16.48 -21.60
CA PRO A 345 0.71 15.42 -22.05
C PRO A 345 1.36 15.75 -23.39
N THR A 346 2.60 15.31 -23.59
CA THR A 346 3.30 15.32 -24.88
C THR A 346 2.59 14.36 -25.85
N ASP A 347 2.66 14.64 -27.15
CA ASP A 347 2.09 13.75 -28.15
C ASP A 347 2.88 12.43 -28.25
N PRO A 348 2.24 11.25 -28.18
CA PRO A 348 2.92 9.98 -28.36
C PRO A 348 3.77 9.93 -29.64
N ALA A 349 3.30 10.50 -30.76
CA ALA A 349 4.05 10.51 -32.01
C ALA A 349 5.37 11.29 -31.88
N GLU A 350 5.39 12.38 -31.11
CA GLU A 350 6.60 13.17 -30.83
C GLU A 350 7.61 12.36 -30.00
N LEU A 351 7.12 11.63 -28.99
CA LEU A 351 7.94 10.74 -28.18
C LEU A 351 8.54 9.61 -29.02
N LEU A 352 7.77 8.97 -29.90
CA LEU A 352 8.28 7.91 -30.76
C LEU A 352 9.31 8.43 -31.78
N GLN A 353 9.15 9.64 -32.31
CA GLN A 353 10.16 10.28 -33.16
C GLN A 353 11.46 10.59 -32.41
N LEU A 354 11.37 10.98 -31.13
CA LEU A 354 12.54 11.14 -30.26
C LEU A 354 13.20 9.78 -29.98
N ALA A 355 12.40 8.76 -29.64
CA ALA A 355 12.92 7.41 -29.40
C ALA A 355 13.68 6.85 -30.61
N ALA A 356 13.17 7.08 -31.83
CA ALA A 356 13.83 6.68 -33.06
C ALA A 356 15.21 7.35 -33.24
N ARG A 357 15.34 8.63 -32.87
CA ARG A 357 16.62 9.36 -32.90
C ARG A 357 17.66 8.81 -31.93
N HIS A 358 17.20 8.18 -30.83
CA HIS A 358 18.04 7.56 -29.80
C HIS A 358 18.23 6.04 -30.01
N GLY A 359 17.90 5.51 -31.19
CA GLY A 359 18.28 4.16 -31.61
C GLY A 359 17.19 3.09 -31.52
N ALA A 360 15.94 3.44 -31.21
CA ALA A 360 14.81 2.53 -31.35
C ALA A 360 14.43 2.34 -32.84
N GLU A 361 14.21 1.11 -33.28
CA GLU A 361 13.84 0.82 -34.66
C GLU A 361 12.35 1.08 -34.91
N ALA A 362 11.96 1.51 -36.12
CA ALA A 362 10.55 1.83 -36.43
C ALA A 362 9.57 0.67 -36.14
N LYS A 363 10.00 -0.58 -36.26
CA LYS A 363 9.18 -1.78 -35.98
C LYS A 363 8.99 -2.05 -34.48
N THR A 364 9.79 -1.41 -33.61
CA THR A 364 9.75 -1.55 -32.16
C THR A 364 9.11 -0.34 -31.47
N LEU A 365 8.40 0.48 -32.24
CA LEU A 365 7.67 1.65 -31.76
C LEU A 365 6.16 1.37 -31.80
N TYR A 366 5.47 1.69 -30.71
CA TYR A 366 4.02 1.51 -30.59
C TYR A 366 3.37 2.80 -30.07
N ASP A 367 2.47 3.37 -30.87
CA ASP A 367 1.63 4.47 -30.42
C ASP A 367 0.36 3.91 -29.82
N ALA A 368 0.22 3.99 -28.49
CA ALA A 368 -0.97 3.53 -27.81
C ALA A 368 -2.02 4.63 -27.62
N GLY A 369 -1.73 5.89 -27.97
CA GLY A 369 -2.62 7.00 -27.66
C GLY A 369 -2.99 7.03 -26.17
N HIS A 370 -4.28 6.82 -25.87
CA HIS A 370 -4.81 6.74 -24.50
C HIS A 370 -4.93 5.30 -23.95
N ASP A 371 -4.63 4.28 -24.75
CA ASP A 371 -4.80 2.87 -24.38
C ASP A 371 -3.61 2.32 -23.59
N VAL A 372 -3.56 2.66 -22.31
CA VAL A 372 -2.55 2.15 -21.37
C VAL A 372 -2.57 0.62 -21.30
N LYS A 373 -3.75 -0.02 -21.36
CA LYS A 373 -3.84 -1.49 -21.30
C LYS A 373 -3.25 -2.13 -22.55
N GLY A 374 -3.56 -1.57 -23.72
CA GLY A 374 -2.97 -1.96 -25.00
C GLY A 374 -1.44 -1.78 -25.00
N ALA A 375 -0.95 -0.66 -24.47
CA ALA A 375 0.50 -0.43 -24.33
C ALA A 375 1.19 -1.50 -23.47
N LEU A 376 0.58 -1.86 -22.32
CA LEU A 376 1.12 -2.89 -21.43
C LEU A 376 1.04 -4.29 -22.06
N ALA A 377 -0.04 -4.61 -22.76
CA ALA A 377 -0.19 -5.88 -23.46
C ALA A 377 0.83 -6.01 -24.60
N TRP A 378 1.02 -4.94 -25.39
CA TRP A 378 2.05 -4.87 -26.42
C TRP A 378 3.44 -5.01 -25.80
N ALA A 379 3.74 -4.27 -24.73
CA ALA A 379 5.03 -4.32 -24.06
C ALA A 379 5.35 -5.71 -23.50
N SER A 380 4.36 -6.38 -22.88
CA SER A 380 4.50 -7.76 -22.40
C SER A 380 4.86 -8.75 -23.52
N GLN A 381 4.34 -8.55 -24.74
CA GLN A 381 4.64 -9.39 -25.90
C GLN A 381 5.99 -9.04 -26.52
N ALA A 382 6.24 -7.75 -26.75
CA ALA A 382 7.43 -7.25 -27.43
C ALA A 382 8.70 -7.53 -26.62
N ALA A 383 8.61 -7.46 -25.28
CA ALA A 383 9.71 -7.76 -24.38
C ALA A 383 10.17 -9.22 -24.45
N ALA A 384 9.30 -10.18 -24.82
CA ALA A 384 9.55 -11.61 -24.66
C ALA A 384 10.02 -11.92 -23.22
N ASP A 385 11.26 -12.37 -23.00
CA ASP A 385 11.80 -12.61 -21.65
C ASP A 385 12.52 -11.37 -21.05
N GLY A 386 12.52 -10.25 -21.77
CA GLY A 386 13.14 -8.99 -21.38
C GLY A 386 12.34 -8.17 -20.36
N PRO A 387 12.98 -7.14 -19.78
CA PRO A 387 12.37 -6.27 -18.79
C PRO A 387 11.40 -5.25 -19.43
N VAL A 388 10.37 -4.89 -18.66
CA VAL A 388 9.44 -3.81 -18.99
C VAL A 388 9.53 -2.71 -17.94
N VAL A 389 9.72 -1.47 -18.39
CA VAL A 389 9.86 -0.27 -17.53
C VAL A 389 8.87 0.79 -17.97
N ILE A 390 8.18 1.41 -17.00
CA ILE A 390 7.17 2.44 -17.21
C ILE A 390 7.70 3.74 -16.60
N ALA A 391 7.82 4.80 -17.40
CA ALA A 391 8.47 6.02 -16.97
C ALA A 391 8.02 7.29 -17.71
N GLY A 392 8.64 8.42 -17.36
CA GLY A 392 8.56 9.69 -18.07
C GLY A 392 7.63 10.72 -17.43
N SER A 393 6.65 10.29 -16.63
CA SER A 393 5.78 11.21 -15.90
C SER A 393 5.11 10.56 -14.69
N LEU A 394 5.14 11.25 -13.55
CA LEU A 394 4.28 10.92 -12.41
C LEU A 394 2.80 10.99 -12.75
N TYR A 395 2.40 11.80 -13.73
CA TYR A 395 1.00 11.92 -14.12
C TYR A 395 0.48 10.68 -14.88
N LEU A 396 1.38 9.88 -15.45
CA LEU A 396 1.02 8.56 -15.96
C LEU A 396 0.65 7.63 -14.80
N VAL A 397 1.52 7.56 -13.79
CA VAL A 397 1.27 6.80 -12.54
C VAL A 397 -0.04 7.24 -11.89
N SER A 398 -0.31 8.54 -11.96
CA SER A 398 -1.44 9.20 -11.31
C SER A 398 -2.75 9.17 -12.13
N SER A 399 -2.71 8.67 -13.37
CA SER A 399 -3.89 8.72 -14.25
C SER A 399 -4.94 7.71 -13.82
N SER A 400 -6.24 8.06 -13.88
CA SER A 400 -7.32 7.19 -13.40
C SER A 400 -7.28 5.80 -14.05
N THR A 401 -6.93 5.74 -15.33
CA THR A 401 -6.72 4.49 -16.07
C THR A 401 -5.54 3.68 -15.52
N PHE A 402 -4.41 4.31 -15.20
CA PHE A 402 -3.24 3.62 -14.65
C PHE A 402 -3.41 3.25 -13.18
N VAL A 403 -4.12 4.06 -12.39
CA VAL A 403 -4.54 3.73 -11.03
C VAL A 403 -5.38 2.46 -11.02
N ARG A 404 -6.33 2.33 -11.95
CA ARG A 404 -7.11 1.08 -12.10
C ARG A 404 -6.19 -0.10 -12.43
N VAL A 405 -5.18 0.10 -13.28
CA VAL A 405 -4.15 -0.92 -13.56
C VAL A 405 -3.40 -1.30 -12.29
N ILE A 406 -2.92 -0.33 -11.50
CA ILE A 406 -2.22 -0.57 -10.22
C ILE A 406 -3.14 -1.31 -9.24
N ASN A 407 -4.38 -0.86 -9.06
CA ASN A 407 -5.33 -1.49 -8.14
C ASN A 407 -5.62 -2.93 -8.56
N ILE A 408 -5.83 -3.18 -9.85
CA ILE A 408 -6.02 -4.54 -10.38
C ILE A 408 -4.75 -5.39 -10.16
N ALA A 409 -3.56 -4.83 -10.41
CA ALA A 409 -2.28 -5.51 -10.23
C ALA A 409 -1.97 -5.83 -8.75
N MET A 410 -2.34 -4.93 -7.83
CA MET A 410 -2.07 -5.02 -6.40
C MET A 410 -3.20 -5.67 -5.59
N ALA A 411 -4.35 -5.97 -6.21
CA ALA A 411 -5.50 -6.60 -5.56
C ALA A 411 -5.09 -7.88 -4.81
N LEU A 412 -5.40 -7.95 -3.52
CA LEU A 412 -5.21 -9.16 -2.72
C LEU A 412 -6.12 -10.24 -3.25
N ASP A 413 -5.63 -11.39 -3.71
CA ASP A 413 -6.47 -12.42 -4.34
C ASP A 413 -6.17 -13.85 -3.88
N HIS A 414 -5.35 -13.99 -2.83
CA HIS A 414 -5.07 -15.27 -2.21
C HIS A 414 -5.70 -15.32 -0.82
N LEU A 415 -6.66 -16.22 -0.62
CA LEU A 415 -7.30 -16.45 0.68
C LEU A 415 -6.63 -17.64 1.37
N ILE A 416 -6.04 -17.41 2.55
CA ILE A 416 -5.52 -18.47 3.44
C ILE A 416 -6.54 -18.66 4.57
N ILE A 417 -6.97 -19.89 4.81
CA ILE A 417 -7.91 -20.22 5.89
C ILE A 417 -7.24 -21.18 6.87
N VAL A 418 -7.12 -20.75 8.12
CA VAL A 418 -6.77 -21.63 9.24
C VAL A 418 -8.05 -22.02 9.95
N CYS A 419 -8.46 -23.28 9.78
CA CYS A 419 -9.65 -23.81 10.44
C CYS A 419 -9.37 -24.02 11.94
N GLY A 420 -10.17 -23.39 12.80
CA GLY A 420 -10.18 -23.64 14.25
C GLY A 420 -10.63 -25.06 14.58
N HIS A 421 -10.05 -25.63 15.64
CA HIS A 421 -10.50 -26.91 16.23
C HIS A 421 -10.45 -26.95 17.77
N ALA A 422 -9.98 -25.88 18.41
CA ALA A 422 -9.73 -25.78 19.85
C ALA A 422 -9.68 -24.31 20.30
N ILE A 423 -9.87 -24.06 21.59
CA ILE A 423 -9.81 -22.71 22.16
C ILE A 423 -8.63 -22.61 23.12
N TRP A 424 -7.71 -21.69 22.87
CA TRP A 424 -6.71 -21.24 23.82
C TRP A 424 -7.31 -20.13 24.69
N LYS A 425 -7.31 -20.34 26.00
CA LYS A 425 -7.91 -19.45 27.00
C LYS A 425 -6.98 -18.30 27.42
N GLY A 426 -5.73 -18.32 26.95
CA GLY A 426 -4.66 -17.45 27.45
C GLY A 426 -3.81 -18.14 28.52
N GLY A 427 -2.55 -17.74 28.64
CA GLY A 427 -1.66 -18.20 29.70
C GLY A 427 -0.19 -17.83 29.47
N PRO A 428 0.66 -18.02 30.49
CA PRO A 428 2.05 -17.54 30.50
C PRO A 428 2.97 -18.32 29.55
N THR A 429 2.57 -19.51 29.12
CA THR A 429 3.40 -20.36 28.24
C THR A 429 3.05 -20.19 26.76
N ALA A 430 2.10 -19.31 26.45
CA ALA A 430 1.65 -19.02 25.08
C ALA A 430 1.27 -20.29 24.31
N GLY A 431 0.45 -21.14 24.94
CA GLY A 431 -0.15 -22.33 24.33
C GLY A 431 0.64 -23.63 24.49
N LYS A 432 1.81 -23.61 25.13
CA LYS A 432 2.61 -24.83 25.35
C LYS A 432 2.03 -25.73 26.45
N ASP A 433 1.40 -25.14 27.45
CA ASP A 433 0.71 -25.86 28.51
C ASP A 433 -0.71 -26.24 28.06
N VAL A 434 -1.06 -27.52 28.20
CA VAL A 434 -2.36 -28.07 27.84
C VAL A 434 -3.50 -27.46 28.67
N ASP A 435 -3.22 -27.02 29.90
CA ASP A 435 -4.22 -26.44 30.79
C ASP A 435 -4.65 -25.03 30.35
N GLU A 436 -3.88 -24.39 29.47
CA GLU A 436 -4.26 -23.15 28.79
C GLU A 436 -5.33 -23.38 27.70
N TRP A 437 -5.62 -24.64 27.33
CA TRP A 437 -6.57 -24.96 26.28
C TRP A 437 -7.89 -25.49 26.83
N LEU A 438 -8.98 -25.10 26.17
CA LEU A 438 -10.28 -25.75 26.26
C LEU A 438 -10.42 -26.70 25.08
N ILE A 439 -10.17 -27.98 25.35
CA ILE A 439 -10.13 -29.02 24.32
C ILE A 439 -10.67 -30.36 24.85
N GLU A 440 -11.24 -31.16 23.94
CA GLU A 440 -11.71 -32.51 24.27
C GLU A 440 -10.56 -33.42 24.71
N ASN A 441 -10.83 -34.28 25.70
CA ASN A 441 -9.80 -35.12 26.35
C ASN A 441 -8.95 -35.94 25.37
N TYR A 442 -9.52 -36.43 24.26
CA TYR A 442 -8.78 -37.22 23.29
C TYR A 442 -7.85 -36.39 22.37
N LYS A 443 -7.95 -35.06 22.38
CA LYS A 443 -7.13 -34.14 21.59
C LYS A 443 -6.07 -33.38 22.43
N LYS A 444 -5.93 -33.68 23.73
CA LYS A 444 -4.99 -32.98 24.62
C LYS A 444 -3.54 -33.01 24.12
N ASP A 445 -3.15 -34.07 23.41
CA ASP A 445 -1.80 -34.21 22.82
C ASP A 445 -1.62 -33.43 21.50
N GLU A 446 -2.64 -32.71 21.03
CA GLU A 446 -2.64 -32.00 19.74
C GLU A 446 -2.35 -30.49 19.87
N THR A 447 -2.11 -29.95 21.08
CA THR A 447 -1.86 -28.52 21.29
C THR A 447 -0.72 -27.98 20.42
N GLY A 448 0.39 -28.72 20.33
CA GLY A 448 1.50 -28.41 19.43
C GLY A 448 1.11 -28.39 17.95
N THR A 449 0.17 -29.25 17.53
CA THR A 449 -0.35 -29.26 16.16
C THR A 449 -1.19 -28.02 15.85
N PHE A 450 -2.03 -27.54 16.77
CA PHE A 450 -2.77 -26.30 16.56
C PHE A 450 -1.85 -25.09 16.49
N MET A 451 -0.81 -25.04 17.33
CA MET A 451 0.23 -24.01 17.24
C MET A 451 0.92 -24.03 15.86
N GLN A 452 1.20 -25.22 15.32
CA GLN A 452 1.76 -25.36 13.98
C GLN A 452 0.79 -24.95 12.87
N HIS A 453 -0.52 -25.17 13.01
CA HIS A 453 -1.53 -24.67 12.07
C HIS A 453 -1.52 -23.14 12.02
N ILE A 454 -1.50 -22.51 13.19
CA ILE A 454 -1.44 -21.05 13.33
C ILE A 454 -0.16 -20.52 12.69
N ALA A 455 0.99 -21.09 13.07
CA ALA A 455 2.29 -20.69 12.53
C ALA A 455 2.32 -20.81 10.99
N ALA A 456 1.86 -21.93 10.43
CA ALA A 456 1.82 -22.11 8.98
C ALA A 456 0.94 -21.08 8.25
N GLY A 457 -0.21 -20.71 8.83
CA GLY A 457 -1.05 -19.64 8.28
C GLY A 457 -0.36 -18.27 8.31
N VAL A 458 0.34 -17.97 9.40
CA VAL A 458 1.12 -16.74 9.57
C VAL A 458 2.32 -16.68 8.62
N ASP A 459 3.05 -17.78 8.46
CA ASP A 459 4.21 -17.86 7.58
C ASP A 459 3.78 -17.63 6.12
N LEU A 460 2.71 -18.31 5.67
CA LEU A 460 2.14 -18.09 4.33
C LEU A 460 1.72 -16.63 4.10
N LEU A 461 1.13 -15.98 5.11
CA LEU A 461 0.76 -14.56 5.03
C LEU A 461 2.00 -13.66 4.87
N LEU A 462 3.08 -13.97 5.59
CA LEU A 462 4.32 -13.19 5.55
C LEU A 462 5.09 -13.41 4.24
N GLU A 463 4.98 -14.59 3.63
CA GLU A 463 5.63 -14.97 2.38
C GLU A 463 4.93 -14.38 1.14
N ASP A 464 3.61 -14.21 1.18
CA ASP A 464 2.81 -13.77 0.04
C ASP A 464 2.15 -12.41 0.30
N ALA A 465 2.63 -11.36 -0.37
CA ALA A 465 2.10 -10.00 -0.25
C ALA A 465 0.64 -9.83 -0.72
N GLN A 466 0.11 -10.75 -1.53
CA GLN A 466 -1.28 -10.74 -2.02
C GLN A 466 -2.22 -11.58 -1.16
N ALA A 467 -1.71 -12.21 -0.10
CA ALA A 467 -2.51 -13.08 0.75
C ALA A 467 -3.27 -12.34 1.86
N VAL A 468 -4.46 -12.85 2.15
CA VAL A 468 -5.30 -12.54 3.32
C VAL A 468 -5.44 -13.81 4.15
N LEU A 469 -5.12 -13.72 5.44
CA LEU A 469 -5.26 -14.80 6.40
C LEU A 469 -6.59 -14.67 7.15
N VAL A 470 -7.40 -15.72 7.11
CA VAL A 470 -8.62 -15.83 7.92
C VAL A 470 -8.43 -16.93 8.96
N PHE A 471 -8.50 -16.55 10.23
CA PHE A 471 -8.76 -17.51 11.29
C PHE A 471 -10.27 -17.74 11.34
N SER A 472 -10.71 -18.98 11.16
CA SER A 472 -12.12 -19.29 11.03
C SER A 472 -12.57 -20.33 12.06
N GLY A 473 -13.66 -20.04 12.75
CA GLY A 473 -14.31 -20.95 13.70
C GLY A 473 -15.03 -20.19 14.81
N GLY A 474 -16.30 -20.51 15.04
CA GLY A 474 -17.16 -19.84 15.99
C GLY A 474 -17.08 -20.36 17.43
N PRO A 475 -17.83 -19.76 18.37
CA PRO A 475 -17.86 -20.17 19.77
C PRO A 475 -18.72 -21.43 19.93
N THR A 476 -18.09 -22.61 19.81
CA THR A 476 -18.79 -23.90 19.86
C THR A 476 -18.89 -24.51 21.28
N ARG A 477 -18.27 -23.88 22.28
CA ARG A 477 -18.17 -24.37 23.66
C ARG A 477 -19.08 -23.60 24.61
N ARG A 478 -19.79 -24.30 25.50
CA ARG A 478 -20.71 -23.69 26.48
C ARG A 478 -19.96 -23.02 27.63
N GLU A 479 -18.77 -23.52 27.90
CA GLU A 479 -17.93 -23.13 29.01
C GLU A 479 -17.32 -21.73 28.83
N LEU A 480 -17.18 -21.28 27.58
CA LEU A 480 -16.52 -20.03 27.25
C LEU A 480 -17.07 -19.43 25.95
N ASN A 481 -17.54 -18.18 26.01
CA ASN A 481 -17.95 -17.42 24.84
C ASN A 481 -16.72 -16.79 24.14
N LEU A 482 -15.81 -17.65 23.69
CA LEU A 482 -14.64 -17.27 22.89
C LEU A 482 -14.66 -18.11 21.63
N SER A 483 -14.61 -17.46 20.46
CA SER A 483 -14.56 -18.16 19.19
C SER A 483 -13.19 -18.83 18.98
N GLU A 484 -13.17 -19.93 18.23
CA GLU A 484 -11.93 -20.60 17.85
C GLU A 484 -11.04 -19.67 17.01
N ALA A 485 -11.65 -18.86 16.13
CA ALA A 485 -10.99 -17.83 15.33
C ALA A 485 -10.25 -16.79 16.18
N ARG A 486 -10.95 -16.16 17.13
CA ARG A 486 -10.36 -15.15 18.04
C ARG A 486 -9.29 -15.75 18.92
N SER A 487 -9.51 -16.96 19.42
CA SER A 487 -8.53 -17.73 20.17
C SER A 487 -7.23 -17.92 19.39
N TYR A 488 -7.32 -18.37 18.13
CA TYR A 488 -6.15 -18.59 17.29
C TYR A 488 -5.40 -17.30 17.00
N TYR A 489 -6.13 -16.21 16.73
CA TYR A 489 -5.51 -14.89 16.56
C TYR A 489 -4.76 -14.42 17.82
N ASN A 490 -5.37 -14.54 19.01
CA ASN A 490 -4.74 -14.16 20.26
C ASN A 490 -3.44 -14.95 20.50
N LEU A 491 -3.47 -16.26 20.20
CA LEU A 491 -2.29 -17.11 20.32
C LEU A 491 -1.22 -16.78 19.27
N ALA A 492 -1.64 -16.42 18.06
CA ALA A 492 -0.76 -15.97 16.99
C ALA A 492 -0.03 -14.69 17.41
N LEU A 493 -0.74 -13.69 17.97
CA LEU A 493 -0.14 -12.47 18.51
C LEU A 493 0.87 -12.77 19.63
N ALA A 494 0.56 -13.71 20.52
CA ALA A 494 1.44 -14.08 21.62
C ALA A 494 2.76 -14.74 21.15
N ASN A 495 2.73 -15.46 20.03
CA ASN A 495 3.89 -16.21 19.52
C ASN A 495 4.61 -15.52 18.34
N HIS A 496 3.95 -14.60 17.64
CA HIS A 496 4.45 -13.95 16.42
C HIS A 496 4.33 -12.42 16.51
N PRO A 497 5.31 -11.73 17.13
CA PRO A 497 5.29 -10.27 17.26
C PRO A 497 5.15 -9.51 15.93
N ALA A 498 5.58 -10.13 14.82
CA ALA A 498 5.43 -9.56 13.47
C ALA A 498 3.97 -9.32 13.07
N LEU A 499 3.01 -10.02 13.68
CA LEU A 499 1.58 -9.82 13.41
C LEU A 499 1.05 -8.48 13.91
N SER A 500 1.75 -7.80 14.82
CA SER A 500 1.43 -6.42 15.21
C SER A 500 1.45 -5.43 14.03
N ARG A 501 2.06 -5.82 12.90
CA ARG A 501 2.07 -5.05 11.63
C ARG A 501 0.74 -5.10 10.86
N PHE A 502 -0.14 -6.04 11.18
CA PHE A 502 -1.43 -6.23 10.51
C PHE A 502 -2.57 -6.02 11.52
N PRO A 503 -3.04 -4.78 11.71
CA PRO A 503 -4.16 -4.53 12.61
C PRO A 503 -5.43 -5.23 12.08
N ILE A 504 -6.22 -5.81 12.99
CA ILE A 504 -7.56 -6.27 12.66
C ILE A 504 -8.52 -5.11 12.89
N ASN A 505 -9.35 -4.78 11.91
CA ASN A 505 -10.48 -3.91 12.16
C ASN A 505 -11.53 -4.68 12.96
N THR A 506 -11.76 -4.27 14.20
CA THR A 506 -12.77 -4.89 15.07
C THR A 506 -14.18 -4.35 14.83
N ASP A 507 -14.34 -3.36 13.95
CA ASP A 507 -15.60 -2.72 13.63
C ASP A 507 -15.96 -2.92 12.16
N ASP A 508 -16.87 -3.88 11.92
CA ASP A 508 -17.41 -4.27 10.61
C ASP A 508 -18.18 -3.14 9.89
N THR A 509 -18.40 -2.01 10.54
CA THR A 509 -19.21 -0.89 10.00
C THR A 509 -18.40 0.13 9.18
N ASN A 510 -17.07 0.05 9.20
CA ASN A 510 -16.19 0.93 8.43
C ASN A 510 -15.19 0.10 7.62
N PRO A 511 -15.34 -0.06 6.29
CA PRO A 511 -14.34 -0.74 5.49
C PRO A 511 -13.00 0.04 5.53
N PRO A 512 -11.85 -0.63 5.66
CA PRO A 512 -10.55 0.04 5.65
C PRO A 512 -10.29 0.72 4.29
N SER A 513 -9.46 1.76 4.31
CA SER A 513 -9.03 2.43 3.07
C SER A 513 -8.23 1.48 2.16
N ASN A 514 -8.28 1.71 0.85
CA ASN A 514 -7.55 0.94 -0.17
C ASN A 514 -6.02 0.88 0.03
N HIS A 515 -5.46 1.69 0.93
CA HIS A 515 -4.02 1.88 1.09
C HIS A 515 -3.37 0.98 2.15
N ASN A 516 -4.16 0.32 3.00
CA ASN A 516 -3.68 -0.73 3.91
C ASN A 516 -4.80 -1.76 4.16
N PRO A 517 -5.02 -2.68 3.21
CA PRO A 517 -6.10 -3.65 3.33
C PRO A 517 -5.88 -4.55 4.55
N ASN A 518 -6.94 -4.87 5.30
CA ASN A 518 -6.85 -5.84 6.38
C ASN A 518 -6.42 -7.19 5.80
N ARG A 519 -5.20 -7.62 6.10
CA ARG A 519 -4.68 -8.91 5.64
C ARG A 519 -4.89 -10.03 6.66
N ILE A 520 -5.50 -9.72 7.81
CA ILE A 520 -5.95 -10.70 8.80
C ILE A 520 -7.41 -10.42 9.13
N LEU A 521 -8.26 -11.43 8.95
CA LEU A 521 -9.69 -11.37 9.25
C LEU A 521 -10.07 -12.51 10.20
N LEU A 522 -11.18 -12.35 10.93
CA LEU A 522 -11.69 -13.36 11.86
C LEU A 522 -13.11 -13.73 11.45
N GLU A 523 -13.31 -15.01 11.10
CA GLU A 523 -14.64 -15.54 10.86
C GLU A 523 -15.13 -16.28 12.10
N GLU A 524 -15.84 -15.55 12.96
CA GLU A 524 -16.29 -16.03 14.29
C GLU A 524 -17.67 -16.70 14.27
N ARG A 525 -18.28 -16.90 13.09
CA ARG A 525 -19.62 -17.50 12.95
C ARG A 525 -19.60 -18.93 12.44
N ALA A 526 -18.47 -19.39 11.91
CA ALA A 526 -18.38 -20.73 11.33
C ALA A 526 -18.50 -21.84 12.39
N LEU A 527 -19.64 -22.53 12.42
CA LEU A 527 -19.90 -23.60 13.40
C LEU A 527 -19.52 -25.01 12.90
N ASP A 528 -19.18 -25.15 11.62
CA ASP A 528 -18.73 -26.39 11.00
C ASP A 528 -17.67 -26.15 9.92
N SER A 529 -17.07 -27.24 9.42
CA SER A 529 -15.97 -27.14 8.46
C SER A 529 -16.37 -26.66 7.07
N TYR A 530 -17.65 -26.75 6.71
CA TYR A 530 -18.17 -26.18 5.46
C TYR A 530 -18.25 -24.66 5.57
N HIS A 531 -18.85 -24.17 6.65
CA HIS A 531 -18.94 -22.73 6.92
C HIS A 531 -17.58 -22.09 7.19
N ASN A 532 -16.59 -22.85 7.69
CA ASN A 532 -15.23 -22.32 7.78
C ASN A 532 -14.69 -21.84 6.43
N ILE A 533 -15.06 -22.49 5.33
CA ILE A 533 -14.61 -22.11 3.99
C ILE A 533 -15.56 -21.08 3.40
N LEU A 534 -16.88 -21.36 3.42
CA LEU A 534 -17.87 -20.49 2.79
C LEU A 534 -17.91 -19.10 3.42
N PHE A 535 -17.98 -19.00 4.75
CA PHE A 535 -18.03 -17.70 5.40
C PHE A 535 -16.72 -16.93 5.25
N SER A 536 -15.57 -17.60 5.24
CA SER A 536 -14.28 -16.95 4.96
C SER A 536 -14.21 -16.35 3.55
N LEU A 537 -14.80 -17.02 2.54
CA LEU A 537 -14.92 -16.47 1.18
C LEU A 537 -15.79 -15.21 1.16
N LEU A 538 -16.94 -15.24 1.83
CA LEU A 538 -17.84 -14.09 1.93
C LEU A 538 -17.20 -12.94 2.70
N LEU A 539 -16.48 -13.24 3.77
CA LEU A 539 -15.74 -12.27 4.57
C LEU A 539 -14.64 -11.60 3.73
N PHE A 540 -13.94 -12.36 2.89
CA PHE A 540 -12.98 -11.80 1.94
C PHE A 540 -13.66 -10.82 0.96
N TRP A 541 -14.78 -11.21 0.34
CA TRP A 541 -15.53 -10.32 -0.55
C TRP A 541 -15.99 -9.06 0.17
N HIS A 542 -16.48 -9.18 1.41
CA HIS A 542 -16.92 -8.03 2.21
C HIS A 542 -15.81 -6.99 2.37
N HIS A 543 -14.59 -7.43 2.69
CA HIS A 543 -13.45 -6.53 2.91
C HIS A 543 -12.78 -6.03 1.64
N HIS A 544 -12.88 -6.75 0.52
CA HIS A 544 -12.08 -6.46 -0.68
C HIS A 544 -12.92 -6.16 -1.93
N SER A 545 -14.24 -6.37 -1.88
CA SER A 545 -15.18 -6.17 -3.02
C SER A 545 -14.79 -6.91 -4.30
N HIS A 546 -14.04 -8.00 -4.18
CA HIS A 546 -13.75 -8.95 -5.24
C HIS A 546 -13.46 -10.35 -4.65
N TRP A 547 -13.54 -11.40 -5.46
CA TRP A 547 -13.32 -12.78 -5.02
C TRP A 547 -11.84 -13.17 -5.06
N PRO A 548 -11.36 -14.07 -4.18
CA PRO A 548 -10.02 -14.60 -4.26
C PRO A 548 -9.88 -15.53 -5.47
N ARG A 549 -8.73 -15.48 -6.14
CA ARG A 549 -8.35 -16.40 -7.22
C ARG A 549 -7.75 -17.69 -6.70
N HIS A 550 -7.06 -17.64 -5.57
CA HIS A 550 -6.39 -18.78 -4.95
C HIS A 550 -6.90 -19.00 -3.52
N LEU A 551 -6.97 -20.26 -3.12
CA LEU A 551 -7.39 -20.66 -1.77
C LEU A 551 -6.34 -21.61 -1.17
N THR A 552 -5.78 -21.27 -0.01
CA THR A 552 -4.97 -22.18 0.79
C THR A 552 -5.70 -22.57 2.07
N LEU A 553 -5.90 -23.86 2.29
CA LEU A 553 -6.48 -24.38 3.53
C LEU A 553 -5.38 -24.96 4.43
N VAL A 554 -5.36 -24.55 5.70
CA VAL A 554 -4.46 -25.09 6.74
C VAL A 554 -5.29 -25.88 7.75
N SER A 555 -5.01 -27.17 7.89
CA SER A 555 -5.73 -28.08 8.79
C SER A 555 -4.97 -29.40 8.95
N HIS A 556 -5.53 -30.35 9.71
CA HIS A 556 -5.05 -31.74 9.75
C HIS A 556 -5.00 -32.38 8.37
N ALA A 557 -3.91 -33.09 8.05
CA ALA A 557 -3.72 -33.73 6.75
C ALA A 557 -4.81 -34.77 6.43
N PHE A 558 -5.28 -35.51 7.43
CA PHE A 558 -6.36 -36.50 7.26
C PHE A 558 -7.75 -35.90 6.97
N LYS A 559 -7.88 -34.56 6.95
CA LYS A 559 -9.12 -33.85 6.57
C LYS A 559 -9.10 -33.37 5.12
N ARG A 560 -8.01 -33.57 4.36
CA ARG A 560 -7.84 -33.06 3.00
C ARG A 560 -9.05 -33.39 2.11
N ASP A 561 -9.41 -34.67 2.00
CA ASP A 561 -10.48 -35.09 1.08
C ASP A 561 -11.82 -34.44 1.43
N ARG A 562 -12.14 -34.34 2.73
CA ARG A 562 -13.35 -33.66 3.19
C ARG A 562 -13.37 -32.17 2.88
N LEU A 563 -12.24 -31.48 3.08
CA LEU A 563 -12.17 -30.03 2.92
C LEU A 563 -12.05 -29.62 1.45
N VAL A 564 -11.23 -30.33 0.68
CA VAL A 564 -10.94 -30.00 -0.73
C VAL A 564 -11.96 -30.67 -1.65
N GLU A 565 -11.97 -32.00 -1.71
CA GLU A 565 -12.83 -32.75 -2.64
C GLU A 565 -14.30 -32.73 -2.22
N GLY A 566 -14.59 -32.54 -0.92
CA GLY A 566 -15.93 -32.37 -0.39
C GLY A 566 -16.40 -30.90 -0.42
N HIS A 567 -15.89 -30.09 0.51
CA HIS A 567 -16.43 -28.73 0.73
C HIS A 567 -16.09 -27.76 -0.41
N CYS A 568 -14.83 -27.64 -0.85
CA CYS A 568 -14.49 -26.72 -1.95
C CYS A 568 -15.25 -27.08 -3.22
N ALA A 569 -15.36 -28.38 -3.55
CA ALA A 569 -16.16 -28.86 -4.67
C ALA A 569 -17.64 -28.48 -4.53
N ALA A 570 -18.25 -28.70 -3.36
CA ALA A 570 -19.65 -28.36 -3.09
C ALA A 570 -19.93 -26.85 -3.12
N ILE A 571 -18.99 -26.04 -2.62
CA ILE A 571 -19.03 -24.57 -2.73
C ILE A 571 -18.89 -24.14 -4.21
N GLY A 572 -18.21 -24.95 -5.02
CA GLY A 572 -17.92 -24.67 -6.42
C GLY A 572 -16.68 -23.80 -6.59
N PHE A 573 -15.68 -23.92 -5.71
CA PHE A 573 -14.40 -23.26 -5.91
C PHE A 573 -13.48 -24.12 -6.81
N PRO A 574 -12.81 -23.56 -7.83
CA PRO A 574 -11.97 -24.34 -8.75
C PRO A 574 -10.82 -25.06 -8.03
N LEU A 575 -10.82 -26.39 -8.06
CA LEU A 575 -9.90 -27.22 -7.26
C LEU A 575 -8.43 -27.09 -7.70
N ASP A 576 -8.18 -26.76 -8.96
CA ASP A 576 -6.84 -26.44 -9.49
C ASP A 576 -6.23 -25.18 -8.84
N ARG A 577 -7.07 -24.33 -8.25
CA ARG A 577 -6.68 -23.12 -7.53
C ARG A 577 -6.67 -23.31 -6.00
N VAL A 578 -6.85 -24.54 -5.50
CA VAL A 578 -6.83 -24.88 -4.08
C VAL A 578 -5.52 -25.55 -3.67
N ARG A 579 -4.80 -24.93 -2.74
CA ARG A 579 -3.66 -25.51 -2.04
C ARG A 579 -4.10 -26.02 -0.66
N PHE A 580 -3.51 -27.12 -0.20
CA PHE A 580 -3.77 -27.69 1.12
C PHE A 580 -2.48 -27.89 1.91
N VAL A 581 -2.40 -27.30 3.10
CA VAL A 581 -1.30 -27.48 4.06
C VAL A 581 -1.79 -28.38 5.19
N GLY A 582 -1.40 -29.66 5.10
CA GLY A 582 -1.80 -30.69 6.05
C GLY A 582 -0.76 -30.91 7.14
N ILE A 583 -1.13 -30.66 8.41
CA ILE A 583 -0.23 -30.87 9.56
C ILE A 583 -0.94 -31.76 10.59
N ASN A 584 -0.34 -32.90 10.91
CA ASN A 584 -0.90 -33.88 11.84
C ASN A 584 -0.16 -33.88 13.18
N PRO A 585 -0.79 -34.36 14.27
CA PRO A 585 -0.06 -34.73 15.47
C PRO A 585 0.92 -35.89 15.20
N PRO A 586 1.96 -36.07 16.04
CA PRO A 586 2.93 -37.16 15.90
C PRO A 586 2.28 -38.54 15.80
N GLU A 587 1.17 -38.76 16.53
CA GLU A 587 0.35 -39.96 16.42
C GLU A 587 -1.10 -39.59 16.04
N VAL A 588 -1.54 -40.03 14.87
CA VAL A 588 -2.92 -39.83 14.42
C VAL A 588 -3.82 -40.95 14.97
N LYS A 589 -4.70 -40.62 15.91
CA LYS A 589 -5.63 -41.57 16.52
C LYS A 589 -6.60 -42.13 15.46
N LYS A 590 -6.77 -43.46 15.39
CA LYS A 590 -7.68 -44.15 14.44
C LYS A 590 -9.12 -43.60 14.46
N GLN A 591 -9.59 -43.18 15.64
CA GLN A 591 -10.91 -42.58 15.81
C GLN A 591 -11.06 -41.25 15.05
N ALA A 592 -10.00 -40.44 14.98
CA ALA A 592 -10.02 -39.17 14.25
C ALA A 592 -10.14 -39.39 12.74
N VAL A 593 -9.41 -40.38 12.19
CA VAL A 593 -9.50 -40.75 10.77
C VAL A 593 -10.89 -41.29 10.42
N ARG A 594 -11.41 -42.24 11.22
CA ARG A 594 -12.77 -42.78 11.03
C ARG A 594 -13.84 -41.70 11.13
N GLY A 595 -13.71 -40.79 12.08
CA GLY A 595 -14.63 -39.64 12.23
C GLY A 595 -14.59 -38.71 11.01
N SER A 596 -13.39 -38.49 10.44
CA SER A 596 -13.22 -37.70 9.20
C SER A 596 -13.91 -38.36 8.01
N GLN A 597 -13.71 -39.67 7.82
CA GLN A 597 -14.33 -40.45 6.74
C GLN A 597 -15.85 -40.54 6.87
N LEU A 598 -16.36 -40.76 8.09
CA LEU A 598 -17.80 -40.75 8.34
C LEU A 598 -18.40 -39.38 8.01
N ALA A 599 -17.74 -38.30 8.42
CA ALA A 599 -18.18 -36.96 8.09
C ALA A 599 -18.18 -36.74 6.57
N LEU A 600 -17.13 -37.15 5.85
CA LEU A 600 -17.07 -37.05 4.40
C LEU A 600 -18.30 -37.69 3.74
N GLY A 601 -18.65 -38.93 4.09
CA GLY A 601 -19.84 -39.59 3.54
C GLY A 601 -21.16 -38.86 3.83
N GLN A 602 -21.27 -38.20 4.98
CA GLN A 602 -22.44 -37.36 5.30
C GLN A 602 -22.51 -36.11 4.41
N TRP A 603 -21.36 -35.49 4.13
CA TRP A 603 -21.28 -34.33 3.25
C TRP A 603 -21.40 -34.71 1.77
N GLU A 604 -21.01 -35.91 1.35
CA GLU A 604 -21.30 -36.40 -0.01
C GLU A 604 -22.81 -36.55 -0.24
N ALA A 605 -23.55 -36.98 0.79
CA ALA A 605 -25.01 -37.10 0.74
C ALA A 605 -25.74 -35.74 0.90
N ASP A 606 -25.14 -34.79 1.60
CA ASP A 606 -25.66 -33.43 1.83
C ASP A 606 -24.56 -32.37 1.64
N PRO A 607 -24.19 -32.04 0.39
CA PRO A 607 -23.02 -31.22 0.07
C PRO A 607 -23.04 -29.80 0.64
N HIS A 608 -24.23 -29.27 0.90
CA HIS A 608 -24.42 -27.93 1.48
C HIS A 608 -24.76 -27.98 2.97
N GLY A 609 -24.83 -29.16 3.58
CA GLY A 609 -25.07 -29.32 5.02
C GLY A 609 -26.43 -28.80 5.48
N VAL A 610 -27.44 -28.80 4.61
CA VAL A 610 -28.78 -28.25 4.88
C VAL A 610 -29.77 -29.31 5.34
N GLY A 611 -29.41 -30.58 5.19
CA GLY A 611 -30.19 -31.73 5.65
C GLY A 611 -30.33 -31.78 7.16
N LEU A 612 -31.33 -32.53 7.64
CA LEU A 612 -31.72 -32.57 9.06
C LEU A 612 -30.57 -32.97 9.99
N GLU A 613 -29.70 -33.90 9.56
CA GLU A 613 -28.59 -34.37 10.40
C GLU A 613 -27.50 -33.30 10.57
N LEU A 614 -26.97 -32.76 9.46
CA LEU A 614 -25.88 -31.79 9.50
C LEU A 614 -26.34 -30.44 10.07
N SER A 615 -27.52 -29.96 9.67
CA SER A 615 -28.13 -28.76 10.27
C SER A 615 -28.44 -28.96 11.76
N GLY A 616 -28.86 -30.16 12.18
CA GLY A 616 -29.05 -30.52 13.58
C GLY A 616 -27.75 -30.43 14.39
N LYS A 617 -26.66 -30.99 13.87
CA LYS A 617 -25.32 -30.89 14.48
C LYS A 617 -24.83 -29.44 14.57
N ARG A 618 -25.15 -28.60 13.57
CA ARG A 618 -24.81 -27.17 13.58
C ARG A 618 -25.61 -26.42 14.64
N ARG A 619 -26.94 -26.59 14.70
CA ARG A 619 -27.79 -26.01 15.76
C ARG A 619 -27.33 -26.44 17.15
N GLY A 620 -26.93 -27.70 17.33
CA GLY A 620 -26.40 -28.19 18.61
C GLY A 620 -25.09 -27.52 19.05
N ARG A 621 -24.27 -27.05 18.10
CA ARG A 621 -23.04 -26.28 18.35
C ARG A 621 -23.30 -24.78 18.52
N ASN A 622 -24.46 -24.27 18.09
CA ASN A 622 -24.81 -22.86 18.17
C ASN A 622 -25.31 -22.45 19.56
N VAL A 623 -24.48 -22.68 20.58
CA VAL A 623 -24.88 -22.47 21.98
C VAL A 623 -24.95 -20.99 22.38
N TRP A 624 -24.37 -20.10 21.57
CA TRP A 624 -24.35 -18.65 21.77
C TRP A 624 -25.22 -17.88 20.77
N GLY A 625 -26.03 -18.55 19.95
CA GLY A 625 -27.01 -17.90 19.07
C GLY A 625 -26.39 -17.06 17.95
N VAL A 626 -25.24 -17.48 17.42
CA VAL A 626 -24.56 -16.80 16.33
C VAL A 626 -25.39 -16.89 15.04
N ASP A 627 -25.52 -15.77 14.33
CA ASP A 627 -26.25 -15.69 13.07
C ASP A 627 -25.58 -16.58 12.01
N GLN A 628 -26.37 -17.40 11.33
CA GLN A 628 -25.90 -18.33 10.30
C GLN A 628 -26.31 -17.91 8.89
N ARG A 629 -26.83 -16.70 8.71
CA ARG A 629 -27.06 -16.13 7.39
C ARG A 629 -25.72 -15.75 6.73
N LEU A 630 -25.57 -16.11 5.45
CA LEU A 630 -24.43 -15.84 4.59
C LEU A 630 -24.06 -14.34 4.62
N PHE A 631 -25.06 -13.46 4.54
CA PHE A 631 -24.91 -12.00 4.54
C PHE A 631 -25.46 -11.34 5.83
N ALA A 632 -25.38 -12.03 6.97
CA ALA A 632 -25.80 -11.48 8.26
C ALA A 632 -25.16 -10.09 8.53
N GLY A 633 -26.00 -9.11 8.89
CA GLY A 633 -25.54 -7.75 9.20
C GLY A 633 -25.04 -6.93 7.99
N ARG A 634 -25.30 -7.40 6.75
CA ARG A 634 -24.90 -6.72 5.50
C ARG A 634 -26.11 -6.14 4.75
N SER A 635 -25.86 -5.15 3.90
CA SER A 635 -26.91 -4.54 3.09
C SER A 635 -27.35 -5.47 1.94
N GLU A 636 -28.58 -5.30 1.47
CA GLU A 636 -29.08 -6.03 0.31
C GLU A 636 -28.27 -5.70 -0.96
N GLU A 637 -27.83 -4.45 -1.09
CA GLU A 637 -26.94 -3.98 -2.18
C GLU A 637 -25.60 -4.73 -2.18
N GLU A 638 -25.01 -4.98 -1.01
CA GLU A 638 -23.76 -5.74 -0.90
C GLU A 638 -23.94 -7.19 -1.37
N ARG A 639 -25.06 -7.83 -0.95
CA ARG A 639 -25.42 -9.17 -1.41
C ARG A 639 -25.57 -9.21 -2.93
N GLU A 640 -26.27 -8.25 -3.53
CA GLU A 640 -26.46 -8.18 -4.98
C GLU A 640 -25.14 -8.00 -5.72
N ARG A 641 -24.28 -7.09 -5.25
CA ARG A 641 -22.94 -6.86 -5.83
C ARG A 641 -22.05 -8.09 -5.76
N SER A 642 -22.23 -8.94 -4.75
CA SER A 642 -21.47 -10.19 -4.62
C SER A 642 -21.71 -11.16 -5.77
N GLY A 643 -22.91 -11.16 -6.36
CA GLY A 643 -23.33 -12.13 -7.37
C GLY A 643 -23.62 -13.53 -6.82
N VAL A 644 -23.57 -13.75 -5.50
CA VAL A 644 -23.88 -15.03 -4.87
C VAL A 644 -25.39 -15.23 -4.78
N VAL A 645 -25.88 -16.35 -5.31
CA VAL A 645 -27.29 -16.72 -5.21
C VAL A 645 -27.54 -17.54 -3.95
N VAL A 646 -28.40 -17.03 -3.08
CA VAL A 646 -28.73 -17.61 -1.77
C VAL A 646 -30.18 -18.09 -1.71
N ARG A 647 -30.44 -19.09 -0.88
CA ARG A 647 -31.79 -19.58 -0.56
C ARG A 647 -32.04 -19.56 0.93
N VAL A 648 -33.24 -19.15 1.31
CA VAL A 648 -33.68 -19.13 2.70
C VAL A 648 -34.00 -20.56 3.14
N LEU A 649 -33.40 -21.01 4.25
CA LEU A 649 -33.59 -22.36 4.79
C LEU A 649 -34.49 -22.38 6.03
N GLY A 650 -34.65 -21.24 6.71
CA GLY A 650 -35.48 -21.06 7.89
C GLY A 650 -35.20 -19.73 8.60
N GLU A 651 -35.78 -19.52 9.78
CA GLU A 651 -35.48 -18.32 10.58
C GLU A 651 -34.00 -18.29 11.00
N GLY A 652 -33.26 -17.30 10.50
CA GLY A 652 -31.85 -17.08 10.85
C GLY A 652 -30.85 -17.99 10.12
N GLU A 653 -31.26 -18.71 9.08
CA GLU A 653 -30.38 -19.58 8.29
C GLU A 653 -30.71 -19.50 6.79
N ASP A 654 -29.68 -19.28 5.98
CA ASP A 654 -29.73 -19.37 4.52
C ASP A 654 -28.51 -20.17 4.03
N GLY A 655 -28.51 -20.53 2.76
CA GLY A 655 -27.41 -21.28 2.16
C GLY A 655 -27.28 -21.00 0.68
N LEU A 656 -26.27 -21.59 0.05
CA LEU A 656 -26.10 -21.47 -1.39
C LEU A 656 -27.27 -22.14 -2.12
N GLU A 657 -27.80 -21.45 -3.13
CA GLU A 657 -28.78 -22.04 -4.05
C GLU A 657 -28.08 -23.11 -4.92
N PRO A 658 -28.57 -24.36 -4.96
CA PRO A 658 -28.04 -25.39 -5.84
C PRO A 658 -28.12 -24.97 -7.31
N GLY A 659 -27.02 -25.06 -8.05
CA GLY A 659 -26.95 -24.59 -9.44
C GLY A 659 -26.98 -23.06 -9.62
N GLY A 660 -27.03 -22.29 -8.53
CA GLY A 660 -26.89 -20.84 -8.56
C GLY A 660 -25.48 -20.40 -8.97
N VAL A 661 -25.38 -19.16 -9.46
CA VAL A 661 -24.10 -18.56 -9.89
C VAL A 661 -23.08 -18.60 -8.75
N ARG A 662 -21.84 -18.96 -9.11
CA ARG A 662 -20.65 -18.97 -8.24
C ARG A 662 -19.67 -17.94 -8.79
N PRO A 663 -19.66 -16.71 -8.27
CA PRO A 663 -18.91 -15.59 -8.86
C PRO A 663 -17.38 -15.71 -8.72
N TRP A 664 -16.91 -16.72 -8.00
CA TRP A 664 -15.49 -17.10 -7.85
C TRP A 664 -15.01 -18.18 -8.83
N VAL A 665 -15.87 -18.63 -9.76
CA VAL A 665 -15.51 -19.64 -10.78
C VAL A 665 -14.81 -19.01 -11.97
#